data_AF-A0A1T4MY18-F1
#
_entry.id   AF-A0A1T4MY18-F1
#
_cell.length_a   1.000
_cell.length_b   1.000
_cell.length_c   1.000
_cell.angle_alpha   90.00
_cell.angle_beta   90.00
_cell.angle_gamma   90.00
#
_symmetry.space_group_name_H-M   'P 1'
#
loop_
_entity.id
_entity.type
_entity.pdbx_description
1 polymer ?
#
loop_
_entity_poly.entity_id
_entity_poly.type
_entity_poly.pdbx_seq_one_letter_code
_entity_poly.pdbx_strand_id
1 'polypeptide(L)'
;MQDLSKYIYYTTNKELEIQDSNGEINELPDDIFLQYPHTEHATLHVKNMTELPGSIYSLKQLKSINISWSKIKTLPAEIVQFQQLESIRLNNGNMDVNKGLLLLAQLPALRSIDLSNWRGNAFPDNLKLLKQLTHLTIHNDKMTGAIPQIIPLLAALPDLQELDITVTGDDYYQLLSLQHMPLLDKLRKIEIRYNGLWRAEPHRTPLCVATTRRVQIHYAFRETLPEFRLKVKDKNYNDQQLQLLFGIHLKAIPAINALLPNALTSAIAAQQRPGLYLLARPKGESQKSISEKLEQYGIAVNNKQTGGNTIVVIGTNTTMEDLMPLLDTGCQVITTDQLNEVLINKDDHWLLQDDNEAANTQLLRLFTSNDPDNYQLAFEIIETGGANKIIQTLLAVVMLAHPDKTIHKKAEKLYDKYGSQAFRQHIKNNKMSLRVGGNVSSKLQRVVSNKDVDEVMFRLMYQLVAGTNNNISKVKADSFSMKGIENITLPPEIAFFTQIADWDFENCKGFDIATAIPIFAEMPGIKHLRLNGCHIEIPASIGTLTQLHTLHIAHNTLTVEDSLQSLVHLKSLNVTGVKLKNWDWLRSLKNLMGLMISNNQLTAVPQAVFDMQQLILLEARNNKLTAVPEALTRLPKLDQLDFSSNLITAFPYFLGKYKLSELLLRSNKIQEVDTRQLATVSGGQPIAWEKLDLSRNELSSFEMTHCEFTTRVLDISHNQLTELHPSIFNAPLTDFYGHHNQIAELPPIDSGSRFGDFWMQNNRLTELPGQIAHIFINNADFSNNQISKIHPDFNSQAAGSYARWYWKMQNNPLPPGKNGSFFI
;
A
#
# COMPACT_ATOMS: atom_id res chain seq x y z
N MET A 1 30.21 32.22 29.90
CA MET A 1 30.72 31.29 28.89
C MET A 1 30.13 29.93 29.19
N GLN A 2 29.54 29.26 28.21
CA GLN A 2 29.12 27.87 28.34
C GLN A 2 30.37 27.01 28.59
N ASP A 3 30.30 26.07 29.53
CA ASP A 3 31.35 25.08 29.69
C ASP A 3 31.27 24.07 28.53
N LEU A 4 32.19 24.21 27.57
CA LEU A 4 32.27 23.35 26.39
C LEU A 4 33.10 22.08 26.62
N SER A 5 33.75 21.95 27.78
CA SER A 5 34.69 20.84 28.05
C SER A 5 34.04 19.46 27.97
N LYS A 6 32.73 19.35 28.30
CA LYS A 6 31.96 18.11 28.21
C LYS A 6 31.58 17.69 26.78
N TYR A 7 31.75 18.58 25.79
CA TYR A 7 31.39 18.32 24.39
C TYR A 7 32.58 18.07 23.49
N ILE A 8 33.78 18.41 23.97
CA ILE A 8 35.01 18.39 23.18
C ILE A 8 35.83 17.16 23.55
N TYR A 9 36.15 16.36 22.53
CA TYR A 9 37.02 15.21 22.63
C TYR A 9 38.21 15.45 21.69
N TYR A 10 39.43 15.42 22.24
CA TYR A 10 40.65 15.54 21.44
C TYR A 10 41.56 14.34 21.71
N THR A 11 41.90 13.61 20.65
CA THR A 11 42.69 12.37 20.77
C THR A 11 44.16 12.59 20.46
N THR A 12 45.02 11.67 20.90
CA THR A 12 46.45 11.65 20.54
C THR A 12 46.68 11.51 19.04
N ASN A 13 45.67 11.07 18.29
CA ASN A 13 45.70 10.94 16.84
C ASN A 13 45.32 12.23 16.12
N LYS A 14 45.29 13.37 16.83
CA LYS A 14 44.95 14.69 16.27
C LYS A 14 43.51 14.76 15.73
N GLU A 15 42.62 13.98 16.34
CA GLU A 15 41.18 14.02 16.04
C GLU A 15 40.51 14.94 17.05
N LEU A 16 39.82 15.96 16.55
CA LEU A 16 38.98 16.86 17.32
C LEU A 16 37.52 16.54 17.03
N GLU A 17 36.77 16.24 18.08
CA GLU A 17 35.35 15.96 17.98
C GLU A 17 34.55 16.86 18.93
N ILE A 18 33.54 17.52 18.40
CA ILE A 18 32.59 18.36 19.14
C ILE A 18 31.20 17.78 18.93
N GLN A 19 30.58 17.22 19.98
CA GLN A 19 29.27 16.57 19.90
C GLN A 19 28.22 17.28 20.75
N ASP A 20 27.17 17.80 20.12
CA ASP A 20 25.97 18.33 20.77
C ASP A 20 24.71 17.70 20.17
N SER A 21 24.27 16.59 20.76
CA SER A 21 23.06 15.87 20.33
C SER A 21 21.76 16.55 20.79
N ASN A 22 21.81 17.29 21.90
CA ASN A 22 20.64 17.90 22.53
C ASN A 22 20.30 19.27 21.93
N GLY A 23 21.24 19.93 21.25
CA GLY A 23 21.09 21.30 20.75
C GLY A 23 21.35 22.36 21.82
N GLU A 24 22.22 22.04 22.78
CA GLU A 24 22.61 22.95 23.86
C GLU A 24 23.60 24.03 23.40
N ILE A 25 24.34 23.81 22.31
CA ILE A 25 25.31 24.76 21.75
C ILE A 25 24.67 25.53 20.59
N ASN A 26 24.51 26.84 20.75
CA ASN A 26 24.00 27.72 19.70
C ASN A 26 25.09 28.15 18.72
N GLU A 27 26.29 28.47 19.21
CA GLU A 27 27.45 28.93 18.46
C GLU A 27 28.76 28.44 19.11
N LEU A 28 29.80 28.26 18.30
CA LEU A 28 31.14 27.92 18.79
C LEU A 28 31.97 29.20 18.94
N PRO A 29 32.76 29.36 20.01
CA PRO A 29 33.66 30.51 20.17
C PRO A 29 34.65 30.64 19.01
N ASP A 30 34.90 31.88 18.61
CA ASP A 30 35.74 32.18 17.44
C ASP A 30 37.20 31.78 17.60
N ASP A 31 37.70 31.54 18.81
CA ASP A 31 39.09 31.18 19.13
C ASP A 31 39.27 29.67 19.44
N ILE A 32 38.19 28.88 19.41
CA ILE A 32 38.18 27.48 19.87
C ILE A 32 39.25 26.61 19.19
N PHE A 33 39.50 26.83 17.89
CA PHE A 33 40.45 26.02 17.13
C PHE A 33 41.92 26.40 17.38
N LEU A 34 42.19 27.58 17.97
CA LEU A 34 43.55 28.00 18.33
C LEU A 34 44.17 27.10 19.42
N GLN A 35 43.32 26.42 20.20
CA GLN A 35 43.74 25.50 21.25
C GLN A 35 44.16 24.12 20.70
N TYR A 36 43.82 23.81 19.45
CA TYR A 36 44.07 22.51 18.81
C TYR A 36 44.78 22.65 17.44
N PRO A 37 45.93 23.35 17.38
CA PRO A 37 46.57 23.74 16.11
C PRO A 37 47.09 22.57 15.27
N HIS A 38 47.23 21.39 15.88
CA HIS A 38 47.73 20.17 15.24
C HIS A 38 46.61 19.25 14.72
N THR A 39 45.34 19.68 14.78
CA THR A 39 44.20 18.86 14.34
C THR A 39 44.33 18.45 12.87
N GLU A 40 44.23 17.15 12.60
CA GLU A 40 44.17 16.58 11.24
C GLU A 40 42.76 16.14 10.87
N HIS A 41 41.93 15.77 11.84
CA HIS A 41 40.55 15.31 11.61
C HIS A 41 39.60 16.04 12.55
N ALA A 42 38.57 16.71 11.99
CA ALA A 42 37.59 17.45 12.77
C ALA A 42 36.17 16.94 12.53
N THR A 43 35.44 16.60 13.60
CA THR A 43 34.01 16.26 13.57
C THR A 43 33.23 17.26 14.40
N LEU A 44 32.33 18.00 13.75
CA LEU A 44 31.53 19.09 14.34
C LEU A 44 30.05 18.74 14.24
N HIS A 45 29.53 17.98 15.21
CA HIS A 45 28.11 17.63 15.32
C HIS A 45 27.40 18.61 16.23
N VAL A 46 27.19 19.83 15.75
CA VAL A 46 26.52 20.90 16.51
C VAL A 46 25.18 21.23 15.87
N LYS A 47 24.09 20.78 16.51
CA LYS A 47 22.72 20.78 15.96
C LYS A 47 22.22 22.16 15.52
N ASN A 48 22.61 23.22 16.22
CA ASN A 48 22.13 24.58 15.97
C ASN A 48 23.13 25.48 15.22
N MET A 49 24.32 24.98 14.88
CA MET A 49 25.36 25.76 14.21
C MET A 49 24.94 26.19 12.80
N THR A 50 25.03 27.50 12.51
CA THR A 50 24.64 28.08 11.21
C THR A 50 25.82 28.49 10.33
N GLU A 51 27.01 28.67 10.91
CA GLU A 51 28.25 29.06 10.23
C GLU A 51 29.47 28.39 10.89
N LEU A 52 30.61 28.38 10.19
CA LEU A 52 31.88 27.88 10.71
C LEU A 52 32.68 29.03 11.36
N PRO A 53 33.23 28.86 12.58
CA PRO A 53 34.05 29.88 13.23
C PRO A 53 35.29 30.24 12.44
N GLY A 54 35.71 31.51 12.49
CA GLY A 54 36.86 32.01 11.73
C GLY A 54 38.19 31.33 12.08
N SER A 55 38.41 30.92 13.34
CA SER A 55 39.65 30.23 13.72
C SER A 55 39.83 28.85 13.09
N ILE A 56 38.80 28.26 12.46
CA ILE A 56 38.94 26.95 11.83
C ILE A 56 40.03 26.95 10.75
N TYR A 57 40.26 28.10 10.09
CA TYR A 57 41.30 28.26 9.07
C TYR A 57 42.73 28.31 9.62
N SER A 58 42.90 28.33 10.95
CA SER A 58 44.20 28.14 11.60
C SER A 58 44.68 26.69 11.50
N LEU A 59 43.79 25.73 11.26
CA LEU A 59 44.08 24.30 11.16
C LEU A 59 44.73 23.95 9.80
N LYS A 60 45.98 24.36 9.59
CA LYS A 60 46.70 24.16 8.31
C LYS A 60 47.02 22.69 7.98
N GLN A 61 46.92 21.79 8.95
CA GLN A 61 47.14 20.34 8.79
C GLN A 61 45.85 19.53 8.59
N LEU A 62 44.69 20.20 8.47
CA LEU A 62 43.40 19.53 8.40
C LEU A 62 43.28 18.68 7.12
N LYS A 63 43.11 17.36 7.32
CA LYS A 63 42.92 16.35 6.27
C LYS A 63 41.47 15.92 6.13
N SER A 64 40.67 15.92 7.20
CA SER A 64 39.24 15.65 7.07
C SER A 64 38.38 16.52 7.95
N ILE A 65 37.21 16.91 7.44
CA ILE A 65 36.21 17.65 8.20
C ILE A 65 34.81 17.06 8.01
N ASN A 66 34.08 16.89 9.11
CA ASN A 66 32.69 16.46 9.12
C ASN A 66 31.84 17.52 9.81
N ILE A 67 30.95 18.17 9.06
CA ILE A 67 30.04 19.23 9.56
C ILE A 67 28.56 18.82 9.45
N SER A 68 28.34 17.51 9.47
CA SER A 68 27.03 16.88 9.36
C SER A 68 26.11 17.25 10.53
N TRP A 69 24.81 17.24 10.26
CA TRP A 69 23.75 17.42 11.26
C TRP A 69 23.76 18.81 11.91
N SER A 70 24.13 19.82 11.12
CA SER A 70 24.09 21.24 11.48
C SER A 70 23.07 22.01 10.63
N LYS A 71 22.93 23.31 10.89
CA LYS A 71 22.05 24.24 10.14
C LYS A 71 22.82 25.08 9.12
N ILE A 72 24.06 24.70 8.78
CA ILE A 72 24.88 25.40 7.78
C ILE A 72 24.19 25.35 6.41
N LYS A 73 24.02 26.53 5.80
CA LYS A 73 23.40 26.69 4.48
C LYS A 73 24.40 26.77 3.33
N THR A 74 25.60 27.29 3.58
CA THR A 74 26.63 27.53 2.54
C THR A 74 28.02 27.31 3.11
N LEU A 75 28.93 26.77 2.30
CA LEU A 75 30.35 26.76 2.63
C LEU A 75 30.96 28.16 2.40
N PRO A 76 31.83 28.63 3.29
CA PRO A 76 32.56 29.89 3.15
C PRO A 76 33.65 29.81 2.07
N ALA A 77 33.99 30.94 1.44
CA ALA A 77 34.96 30.99 0.34
C ALA A 77 36.37 30.57 0.78
N GLU A 78 36.69 30.80 2.05
CA GLU A 78 37.95 30.48 2.71
C GLU A 78 38.20 28.97 2.86
N ILE A 79 37.20 28.11 2.60
CA ILE A 79 37.38 26.65 2.59
C ILE A 79 38.50 26.21 1.64
N VAL A 80 38.76 27.00 0.59
CA VAL A 80 39.84 26.77 -0.39
C VAL A 80 41.25 26.88 0.24
N GLN A 81 41.39 27.42 1.45
CA GLN A 81 42.66 27.52 2.15
C GLN A 81 43.15 26.17 2.70
N PHE A 82 42.27 25.17 2.85
CA PHE A 82 42.65 23.84 3.35
C PHE A 82 43.31 22.99 2.26
N GLN A 83 44.54 23.33 1.90
CA GLN A 83 45.28 22.68 0.81
C GLN A 83 45.58 21.19 1.04
N GLN A 84 45.49 20.71 2.28
CA GLN A 84 45.69 19.30 2.67
C GLN A 84 44.37 18.54 2.88
N LEU A 85 43.20 19.17 2.65
CA LEU A 85 41.90 18.53 2.91
C LEU A 85 41.65 17.41 1.91
N GLU A 86 41.60 16.19 2.41
CA GLU A 86 41.37 14.94 1.66
C GLU A 86 39.90 14.49 1.69
N SER A 87 39.17 14.79 2.77
CA SER A 87 37.80 14.30 2.96
C SER A 87 36.88 15.34 3.58
N ILE A 88 35.65 15.47 3.05
CA ILE A 88 34.62 16.32 3.63
C ILE A 88 33.25 15.61 3.70
N ARG A 89 32.57 15.72 4.84
CA ARG A 89 31.19 15.23 5.01
C ARG A 89 30.22 16.37 5.27
N LEU A 90 29.18 16.45 4.44
CA LEU A 90 28.24 17.56 4.33
C LEU A 90 26.78 17.10 4.48
N ASN A 91 26.50 16.28 5.49
CA ASN A 91 25.17 15.71 5.67
C ASN A 91 24.20 16.70 6.32
N ASN A 92 23.73 17.67 5.52
CA ASN A 92 22.86 18.78 5.93
C ASN A 92 21.76 19.04 4.89
N GLY A 93 20.49 18.88 5.30
CA GLY A 93 19.36 18.99 4.37
C GLY A 93 19.16 20.36 3.73
N ASN A 94 19.63 21.45 4.33
CA ASN A 94 19.35 22.82 3.87
C ASN A 94 20.51 23.48 3.10
N MET A 95 21.58 22.74 2.80
CA MET A 95 22.78 23.30 2.21
C MET A 95 22.67 23.49 0.68
N ASP A 96 23.18 24.62 0.17
CA ASP A 96 23.39 24.87 -1.27
C ASP A 96 24.65 24.12 -1.74
N VAL A 97 24.47 22.84 -2.06
CA VAL A 97 25.54 21.92 -2.46
C VAL A 97 26.27 22.40 -3.72
N ASN A 98 25.57 22.96 -4.72
CA ASN A 98 26.21 23.35 -5.98
C ASN A 98 27.23 24.49 -5.80
N LYS A 99 26.92 25.49 -4.96
CA LYS A 99 27.90 26.52 -4.60
C LYS A 99 29.10 25.95 -3.83
N GLY A 100 28.84 25.04 -2.89
CA GLY A 100 29.89 24.37 -2.13
C GLY A 100 30.84 23.58 -3.04
N LEU A 101 30.31 22.81 -3.99
CA LEU A 101 31.10 22.00 -4.91
C LEU A 101 32.01 22.84 -5.83
N LEU A 102 31.62 24.06 -6.20
CA LEU A 102 32.46 24.98 -6.98
C LEU A 102 33.72 25.41 -6.22
N LEU A 103 33.61 25.57 -4.90
CA LEU A 103 34.74 25.86 -4.02
C LEU A 103 35.60 24.61 -3.80
N LEU A 104 34.96 23.48 -3.49
CA LEU A 104 35.66 22.21 -3.23
C LEU A 104 36.43 21.68 -4.45
N ALA A 105 36.00 22.00 -5.67
CA ALA A 105 36.73 21.67 -6.89
C ALA A 105 38.13 22.30 -6.96
N GLN A 106 38.38 23.38 -6.20
CA GLN A 106 39.68 24.07 -6.14
C GLN A 106 40.67 23.41 -5.16
N LEU A 107 40.22 22.41 -4.37
CA LEU A 107 41.07 21.73 -3.39
C LEU A 107 41.85 20.58 -4.03
N PRO A 108 43.19 20.66 -4.11
CA PRO A 108 44.01 19.69 -4.86
C PRO A 108 44.13 18.33 -4.16
N ALA A 109 44.03 18.31 -2.82
CA ALA A 109 44.14 17.09 -2.02
C ALA A 109 42.80 16.35 -1.85
N LEU A 110 41.66 16.94 -2.25
CA LEU A 110 40.35 16.37 -1.97
C LEU A 110 40.15 15.04 -2.72
N ARG A 111 39.72 14.01 -2.01
CA ARG A 111 39.52 12.65 -2.53
C ARG A 111 38.16 12.07 -2.15
N SER A 112 37.57 12.51 -1.05
CA SER A 112 36.33 11.94 -0.52
C SER A 112 35.28 13.01 -0.20
N ILE A 113 34.05 12.77 -0.64
CA ILE A 113 32.88 13.61 -0.33
C ILE A 113 31.69 12.73 0.08
N ASP A 114 31.01 13.14 1.15
CA ASP A 114 29.70 12.62 1.56
C ASP A 114 28.64 13.74 1.52
N LEU A 115 27.60 13.57 0.69
CA LEU A 115 26.46 14.47 0.50
C LEU A 115 25.12 13.86 0.97
N SER A 116 25.16 12.92 1.91
CA SER A 116 23.96 12.26 2.43
C SER A 116 22.96 13.26 3.03
N ASN A 117 21.66 12.97 2.92
CA ASN A 117 20.52 13.79 3.34
C ASN A 117 20.39 15.19 2.73
N TRP A 118 21.11 15.50 1.64
CA TRP A 118 20.80 16.70 0.86
C TRP A 118 19.36 16.64 0.29
N ARG A 119 18.65 17.77 0.21
CA ARG A 119 17.22 17.82 -0.17
C ARG A 119 16.93 17.87 -1.69
N GLY A 120 17.93 17.73 -2.55
CA GLY A 120 17.73 17.75 -4.01
C GLY A 120 16.98 16.51 -4.54
N ASN A 121 16.41 16.59 -5.74
CA ASN A 121 15.73 15.46 -6.40
C ASN A 121 16.60 14.81 -7.50
N ALA A 122 17.79 15.33 -7.78
CA ALA A 122 18.72 14.93 -8.86
C ALA A 122 20.17 15.03 -8.35
N PHE A 123 21.18 14.52 -9.07
CA PHE A 123 22.59 14.72 -8.68
C PHE A 123 23.01 16.20 -8.81
N PRO A 124 23.93 16.72 -7.98
CA PRO A 124 24.40 18.10 -8.12
C PRO A 124 25.22 18.29 -9.41
N ASP A 125 24.89 19.30 -10.21
CA ASP A 125 25.53 19.57 -11.51
C ASP A 125 27.05 19.80 -11.41
N ASN A 126 27.50 20.45 -10.34
CA ASN A 126 28.90 20.81 -10.15
C ASN A 126 29.77 19.64 -9.66
N LEU A 127 29.19 18.47 -9.37
CA LEU A 127 29.93 17.31 -8.91
C LEU A 127 30.94 16.81 -9.96
N LYS A 128 30.62 16.97 -11.25
CA LYS A 128 31.50 16.66 -12.39
C LYS A 128 32.80 17.47 -12.43
N LEU A 129 32.91 18.55 -11.66
CA LEU A 129 34.11 19.39 -11.59
C LEU A 129 35.21 18.76 -10.73
N LEU A 130 34.86 17.84 -9.82
CA LEU A 130 35.79 17.24 -8.87
C LEU A 130 36.49 16.00 -9.42
N LYS A 131 37.26 16.18 -10.50
CA LYS A 131 37.91 15.09 -11.25
C LYS A 131 38.87 14.24 -10.40
N GLN A 132 39.38 14.79 -9.30
CA GLN A 132 40.29 14.17 -8.34
C GLN A 132 39.62 13.21 -7.34
N LEU A 133 38.28 13.15 -7.32
CA LEU A 133 37.53 12.40 -6.32
C LEU A 133 37.73 10.89 -6.50
N THR A 134 38.09 10.19 -5.42
CA THR A 134 38.19 8.73 -5.38
C THR A 134 37.03 8.06 -4.63
N HIS A 135 36.35 8.78 -3.73
CA HIS A 135 35.21 8.26 -2.94
C HIS A 135 34.04 9.25 -2.97
N LEU A 136 32.84 8.75 -3.28
CA LEU A 136 31.60 9.54 -3.30
C LEU A 136 30.48 8.82 -2.55
N THR A 137 29.85 9.49 -1.61
CA THR A 137 28.67 8.99 -0.87
C THR A 137 27.48 9.94 -1.03
N ILE A 138 26.32 9.43 -1.44
CA ILE A 138 25.06 10.19 -1.58
C ILE A 138 23.85 9.33 -1.18
N HIS A 139 23.30 9.57 0.01
CA HIS A 139 22.04 8.95 0.45
C HIS A 139 20.90 9.95 0.50
N ASN A 140 19.84 9.75 -0.29
CA ASN A 140 18.66 10.61 -0.24
C ASN A 140 17.42 9.87 -0.76
N ASP A 141 16.41 9.73 0.10
CA ASP A 141 15.16 9.03 -0.22
C ASP A 141 14.27 9.79 -1.22
N LYS A 142 14.59 11.05 -1.52
CA LYS A 142 13.88 11.89 -2.49
C LYS A 142 14.47 11.87 -3.90
N MET A 143 15.62 11.23 -4.12
CA MET A 143 16.22 11.08 -5.45
C MET A 143 15.42 10.05 -6.27
N THR A 144 14.46 10.54 -7.04
CA THR A 144 13.65 9.74 -7.99
C THR A 144 14.18 9.97 -9.41
N GLY A 145 14.45 8.90 -10.17
CA GLY A 145 14.97 9.00 -11.53
C GLY A 145 16.44 9.44 -11.66
N ALA A 146 17.26 9.23 -10.62
CA ALA A 146 18.67 9.67 -10.60
C ALA A 146 19.63 8.81 -11.44
N ILE A 147 19.22 7.59 -11.81
CA ILE A 147 20.09 6.62 -12.50
C ILE A 147 20.63 7.11 -13.85
N PRO A 148 19.83 7.69 -14.76
CA PRO A 148 20.37 8.21 -16.02
C PRO A 148 21.47 9.26 -15.86
N GLN A 149 21.48 9.99 -14.73
CA GLN A 149 22.46 11.04 -14.44
C GLN A 149 23.77 10.47 -13.87
N ILE A 150 23.75 9.27 -13.30
CA ILE A 150 24.95 8.67 -12.70
C ILE A 150 25.97 8.25 -13.76
N ILE A 151 25.52 7.85 -14.94
CA ILE A 151 26.38 7.37 -16.03
C ILE A 151 27.26 8.52 -16.55
N PRO A 152 26.72 9.70 -16.93
CA PRO A 152 27.54 10.87 -17.24
C PRO A 152 28.47 11.29 -16.10
N LEU A 153 28.03 11.17 -14.85
CA LEU A 153 28.84 11.52 -13.68
C LEU A 153 30.06 10.61 -13.53
N LEU A 154 29.86 9.29 -13.58
CA LEU A 154 30.94 8.30 -13.54
C LEU A 154 31.92 8.51 -14.71
N ALA A 155 31.43 8.91 -15.88
CA ALA A 155 32.28 9.25 -17.02
C ALA A 155 33.12 10.52 -16.78
N ALA A 156 32.59 11.48 -16.02
CA ALA A 156 33.26 12.75 -15.71
C ALA A 156 34.27 12.67 -14.54
N LEU A 157 34.21 11.62 -13.71
CA LEU A 157 35.06 11.41 -12.54
C LEU A 157 36.06 10.26 -12.79
N PRO A 158 37.22 10.53 -13.41
CA PRO A 158 38.14 9.49 -13.87
C PRO A 158 38.82 8.71 -12.75
N ASP A 159 39.04 9.35 -11.59
CA ASP A 159 39.75 8.77 -10.46
C ASP A 159 38.83 8.09 -9.44
N LEU A 160 37.52 8.06 -9.70
CA LEU A 160 36.55 7.49 -8.76
C LEU A 160 36.78 5.99 -8.60
N GLN A 161 36.88 5.54 -7.35
CA GLN A 161 37.12 4.15 -6.96
C GLN A 161 35.98 3.60 -6.11
N GLU A 162 35.34 4.43 -5.28
CA GLU A 162 34.24 4.01 -4.41
C GLU A 162 33.02 4.91 -4.58
N LEU A 163 31.86 4.28 -4.73
CA LEU A 163 30.58 4.95 -4.90
C LEU A 163 29.54 4.33 -3.96
N ASP A 164 28.96 5.11 -3.05
CA ASP A 164 27.87 4.67 -2.16
C ASP A 164 26.62 5.54 -2.39
N ILE A 165 25.51 4.94 -2.82
CA ILE A 165 24.30 5.65 -3.23
C ILE A 165 23.00 4.98 -2.76
N THR A 166 21.94 5.78 -2.58
CA THR A 166 20.56 5.28 -2.48
C THR A 166 19.85 5.44 -3.82
N VAL A 167 19.11 4.40 -4.24
CA VAL A 167 18.27 4.40 -5.45
C VAL A 167 16.84 4.06 -5.07
N THR A 168 15.88 4.77 -5.66
CA THR A 168 14.45 4.50 -5.51
C THR A 168 13.94 3.68 -6.71
N GLY A 169 13.08 2.69 -6.47
CA GLY A 169 12.44 1.88 -7.53
C GLY A 169 13.33 0.79 -8.17
N ASP A 170 12.77 0.09 -9.16
CA ASP A 170 13.41 -0.95 -9.97
C ASP A 170 14.33 -0.33 -11.06
N ASP A 171 14.91 0.86 -10.84
CA ASP A 171 15.71 1.57 -11.86
C ASP A 171 17.19 1.18 -11.85
N TYR A 172 17.66 0.51 -10.79
CA TYR A 172 19.07 0.09 -10.67
C TYR A 172 19.50 -0.90 -11.77
N TYR A 173 18.55 -1.58 -12.43
CA TYR A 173 18.79 -2.43 -13.59
C TYR A 173 19.38 -1.66 -14.78
N GLN A 174 19.04 -0.38 -14.93
CA GLN A 174 19.59 0.46 -16.00
C GLN A 174 21.08 0.70 -15.80
N LEU A 175 21.49 0.95 -14.54
CA LEU A 175 22.89 1.08 -14.16
C LEU A 175 23.64 -0.24 -14.34
N LEU A 176 23.05 -1.35 -13.87
CA LEU A 176 23.60 -2.69 -13.99
C LEU A 176 23.27 -3.32 -15.36
N SER A 177 23.65 -2.65 -16.45
CA SER A 177 23.51 -3.16 -17.82
C SER A 177 24.87 -3.33 -18.52
N LEU A 178 24.93 -4.23 -19.51
CA LEU A 178 26.16 -4.59 -20.25
C LEU A 178 26.92 -3.35 -20.77
N GLN A 179 26.20 -2.37 -21.32
CA GLN A 179 26.78 -1.13 -21.85
C GLN A 179 27.55 -0.31 -20.81
N HIS A 180 27.21 -0.41 -19.52
CA HIS A 180 27.83 0.37 -18.45
C HIS A 180 28.89 -0.41 -17.67
N MET A 181 29.06 -1.72 -17.91
CA MET A 181 30.04 -2.54 -17.19
C MET A 181 31.49 -2.01 -17.32
N PRO A 182 31.97 -1.55 -18.48
CA PRO A 182 33.32 -0.96 -18.58
C PRO A 182 33.51 0.29 -17.72
N LEU A 183 32.44 1.04 -17.47
CA LEU A 183 32.46 2.22 -16.62
C LEU A 183 32.50 1.84 -15.14
N LEU A 184 31.68 0.87 -14.75
CA LEU A 184 31.64 0.33 -13.39
C LEU A 184 32.92 -0.41 -13.00
N ASP A 185 33.61 -1.05 -13.94
CA ASP A 185 34.87 -1.78 -13.71
C ASP A 185 36.06 -0.89 -13.33
N LYS A 186 35.92 0.43 -13.48
CA LYS A 186 36.88 1.41 -12.95
C LYS A 186 36.81 1.49 -11.43
N LEU A 187 35.64 1.20 -10.86
CA LEU A 187 35.41 1.23 -9.42
C LEU A 187 36.01 -0.01 -8.75
N ARG A 188 36.50 0.19 -7.53
CA ARG A 188 36.82 -0.89 -6.59
C ARG A 188 35.57 -1.34 -5.84
N LYS A 189 34.65 -0.42 -5.56
CA LYS A 189 33.47 -0.67 -4.74
C LYS A 189 32.28 0.17 -5.17
N ILE A 190 31.11 -0.44 -5.22
CA ILE A 190 29.82 0.24 -5.37
C ILE A 190 28.81 -0.29 -4.36
N GLU A 191 28.16 0.61 -3.65
CA GLU A 191 27.06 0.31 -2.74
C GLU A 191 25.77 0.97 -3.26
N ILE A 192 24.70 0.19 -3.37
CA ILE A 192 23.39 0.65 -3.86
C ILE A 192 22.31 0.24 -2.85
N ARG A 193 21.62 1.21 -2.26
CA ARG A 193 20.54 0.98 -1.28
C ARG A 193 19.17 1.11 -1.96
N TYR A 194 18.25 0.15 -1.74
CA TYR A 194 16.87 0.18 -2.24
C TYR A 194 15.89 0.42 -1.10
N ASN A 195 15.13 1.54 -1.10
CA ASN A 195 14.06 1.85 -0.13
C ASN A 195 14.38 1.50 1.35
N GLY A 196 15.65 1.59 1.76
CA GLY A 196 16.12 1.16 3.09
C GLY A 196 16.04 -0.35 3.39
N LEU A 197 15.62 -1.22 2.46
CA LEU A 197 15.46 -2.67 2.64
C LEU A 197 16.19 -3.49 1.55
N TRP A 198 16.99 -4.45 2.01
CA TRP A 198 17.87 -5.27 1.17
C TRP A 198 17.18 -6.55 0.70
N ARG A 199 16.63 -6.60 -0.52
CA ARG A 199 16.21 -7.88 -1.13
C ARG A 199 16.49 -7.89 -2.63
N ALA A 200 17.61 -8.50 -3.02
CA ALA A 200 17.77 -9.01 -4.38
C ALA A 200 17.05 -10.36 -4.46
N GLU A 201 15.96 -10.46 -5.22
CA GLU A 201 15.39 -11.77 -5.55
C GLU A 201 16.22 -12.38 -6.70
N PRO A 202 16.66 -13.65 -6.63
CA PRO A 202 17.58 -14.22 -7.63
C PRO A 202 17.09 -14.15 -9.09
N HIS A 203 15.78 -14.20 -9.32
CA HIS A 203 15.17 -14.10 -10.65
C HIS A 203 15.12 -12.66 -11.19
N ARG A 204 15.34 -11.69 -10.30
CA ARG A 204 15.39 -10.26 -10.54
C ARG A 204 16.84 -9.77 -10.53
N THR A 205 17.83 -10.64 -10.52
CA THR A 205 19.25 -10.26 -10.58
C THR A 205 19.69 -10.02 -12.02
N PRO A 206 20.29 -8.85 -12.34
CA PRO A 206 20.95 -8.63 -13.63
C PRO A 206 22.15 -9.59 -13.77
N LEU A 207 22.06 -10.55 -14.70
CA LEU A 207 23.11 -11.56 -14.89
C LEU A 207 24.42 -10.93 -15.37
N CYS A 208 24.36 -9.81 -16.10
CA CYS A 208 25.54 -9.10 -16.60
C CYS A 208 26.47 -8.58 -15.51
N VAL A 209 26.04 -8.54 -14.24
CA VAL A 209 26.95 -8.27 -13.12
C VAL A 209 28.13 -9.26 -13.09
N ALA A 210 27.95 -10.47 -13.61
CA ALA A 210 29.01 -11.48 -13.74
C ALA A 210 30.21 -11.04 -14.59
N THR A 211 30.02 -10.06 -15.49
CA THR A 211 31.08 -9.61 -16.42
C THR A 211 32.02 -8.61 -15.76
N THR A 212 31.66 -8.08 -14.59
CA THR A 212 32.52 -7.16 -13.85
C THR A 212 33.76 -7.86 -13.31
N ARG A 213 34.93 -7.23 -13.47
CA ARG A 213 36.24 -7.83 -13.16
C ARG A 213 36.79 -7.39 -11.81
N ARG A 214 36.47 -6.18 -11.38
CA ARG A 214 37.10 -5.56 -10.20
C ARG A 214 36.11 -5.08 -9.16
N VAL A 215 35.02 -4.46 -9.59
CA VAL A 215 34.11 -3.78 -8.67
C VAL A 215 33.45 -4.76 -7.70
N GLN A 216 33.50 -4.43 -6.41
CA GLN A 216 32.70 -5.08 -5.39
C GLN A 216 31.32 -4.43 -5.37
N ILE A 217 30.25 -5.20 -5.60
CA ILE A 217 28.87 -4.72 -5.53
C ILE A 217 28.30 -5.16 -4.17
N HIS A 218 28.10 -4.22 -3.26
CA HIS A 218 27.74 -4.53 -1.87
C HIS A 218 26.25 -4.91 -1.70
N TYR A 219 25.95 -5.62 -0.61
CA TYR A 219 24.65 -6.20 -0.20
C TYR A 219 23.99 -7.26 -1.08
N ALA A 220 23.83 -7.05 -2.40
CA ALA A 220 23.15 -8.04 -3.25
C ALA A 220 24.05 -9.22 -3.65
N PHE A 221 25.36 -9.00 -3.77
CA PHE A 221 26.32 -10.00 -4.30
C PHE A 221 27.63 -10.08 -3.51
N ARG A 222 27.64 -9.56 -2.27
CA ARG A 222 28.86 -9.44 -1.45
C ARG A 222 29.55 -10.79 -1.23
N GLU A 223 28.76 -11.85 -1.09
CA GLU A 223 29.26 -13.21 -0.85
C GLU A 223 29.33 -14.02 -2.16
N THR A 224 28.35 -13.85 -3.06
CA THR A 224 28.23 -14.67 -4.28
C THR A 224 29.20 -14.29 -5.38
N LEU A 225 29.43 -13.00 -5.62
CA LEU A 225 30.28 -12.56 -6.74
C LEU A 225 31.76 -12.89 -6.53
N PRO A 226 32.36 -12.73 -5.32
CA PRO A 226 33.72 -13.19 -5.07
C PRO A 226 33.87 -14.71 -5.24
N GLU A 227 32.93 -15.51 -4.73
CA GLU A 227 32.95 -16.96 -4.90
C GLU A 227 32.87 -17.36 -6.39
N PHE A 228 31.93 -16.74 -7.12
CA PHE A 228 31.79 -16.94 -8.56
C PHE A 228 33.08 -16.60 -9.32
N ARG A 229 33.67 -15.43 -9.06
CA ARG A 229 34.93 -14.98 -9.68
C ARG A 229 36.09 -15.92 -9.39
N LEU A 230 36.17 -16.49 -8.19
CA LEU A 230 37.17 -17.50 -7.86
C LEU A 230 37.02 -18.76 -8.71
N LYS A 231 35.79 -19.20 -8.97
CA LYS A 231 35.51 -20.40 -9.78
C LYS A 231 35.80 -20.21 -11.28
N VAL A 232 35.59 -19.00 -11.80
CA VAL A 232 35.88 -18.67 -13.22
C VAL A 232 37.27 -18.05 -13.43
N LYS A 233 38.06 -17.93 -12.37
CA LYS A 233 39.40 -17.33 -12.44
C LYS A 233 40.27 -18.09 -13.44
N ASP A 234 41.04 -17.34 -14.22
CA ASP A 234 41.97 -17.86 -15.23
C ASP A 234 41.29 -18.63 -16.39
N LYS A 235 39.96 -18.55 -16.50
CA LYS A 235 39.18 -19.06 -17.65
C LYS A 235 38.90 -17.93 -18.63
N ASN A 236 39.10 -18.19 -19.92
CA ASN A 236 38.87 -17.19 -20.98
C ASN A 236 37.41 -17.18 -21.47
N TYR A 237 36.47 -17.08 -20.52
CA TYR A 237 35.04 -17.04 -20.82
C TYR A 237 34.62 -15.65 -21.33
N ASN A 238 33.75 -15.63 -22.34
CA ASN A 238 33.14 -14.40 -22.83
C ASN A 238 31.98 -13.93 -21.91
N ASP A 239 31.48 -12.72 -22.13
CA ASP A 239 30.42 -12.12 -21.32
C ASP A 239 29.14 -12.95 -21.26
N GLN A 240 28.78 -13.64 -22.35
CA GLN A 240 27.58 -14.49 -22.38
C GLN A 240 27.78 -15.78 -21.56
N GLN A 241 28.96 -16.39 -21.62
CA GLN A 241 29.33 -17.56 -20.83
C GLN A 241 29.37 -17.22 -19.32
N LEU A 242 29.93 -16.06 -18.95
CA LEU A 242 29.93 -15.59 -17.56
C LEU A 242 28.52 -15.37 -17.03
N GLN A 243 27.65 -14.72 -17.81
CA GLN A 243 26.25 -14.51 -17.43
C GLN A 243 25.48 -15.82 -17.24
N LEU A 244 25.71 -16.80 -18.12
CA LEU A 244 25.08 -18.11 -18.03
C LEU A 244 25.51 -18.86 -16.76
N LEU A 245 26.82 -18.94 -16.51
CA LEU A 245 27.37 -19.58 -15.30
C LEU A 245 26.87 -18.89 -14.03
N PHE A 246 26.81 -17.57 -14.02
CA PHE A 246 26.30 -16.82 -12.88
C PHE A 246 24.80 -17.03 -12.66
N GLY A 247 24.01 -17.09 -13.74
CA GLY A 247 22.59 -17.45 -13.67
C GLY A 247 22.39 -18.84 -13.07
N ILE A 248 23.21 -19.81 -13.45
CA ILE A 248 23.20 -21.17 -12.87
C ILE A 248 23.57 -21.14 -11.39
N HIS A 249 24.62 -20.39 -11.02
CA HIS A 249 25.04 -20.20 -9.63
C HIS A 249 23.91 -19.63 -8.76
N LEU A 250 23.14 -18.67 -9.28
CA LEU A 250 22.00 -18.06 -8.60
C LEU A 250 20.69 -18.86 -8.72
N LYS A 251 20.68 -19.95 -9.51
CA LYS A 251 19.47 -20.71 -9.88
C LYS A 251 18.38 -19.86 -10.53
N ALA A 252 18.79 -18.88 -11.33
CA ALA A 252 17.93 -17.90 -11.99
C ALA A 252 17.49 -18.35 -13.41
N ILE A 253 16.96 -19.58 -13.54
CA ILE A 253 16.59 -20.17 -14.84
C ILE A 253 15.68 -19.26 -15.70
N PRO A 254 14.66 -18.56 -15.16
CA PRO A 254 13.84 -17.66 -15.96
C PRO A 254 14.64 -16.51 -16.61
N ALA A 255 15.63 -15.96 -15.88
CA ALA A 255 16.50 -14.91 -16.40
C ALA A 255 17.45 -15.45 -17.49
N ILE A 256 17.95 -16.67 -17.31
CA ILE A 256 18.76 -17.37 -18.33
C ILE A 256 17.93 -17.63 -19.59
N ASN A 257 16.66 -18.02 -19.43
CA ASN A 257 15.77 -18.30 -20.56
C ASN A 257 15.59 -17.07 -21.46
N ALA A 258 15.50 -15.87 -20.87
CA ALA A 258 15.42 -14.62 -21.62
C ALA A 258 16.75 -14.21 -22.28
N LEU A 259 17.89 -14.69 -21.75
CA LEU A 259 19.23 -14.41 -22.29
C LEU A 259 19.56 -15.28 -23.52
N LEU A 260 19.03 -16.50 -23.58
CA LEU A 260 19.42 -17.51 -24.56
C LEU A 260 18.43 -17.59 -25.74
N PRO A 261 18.89 -17.53 -27.00
CA PRO A 261 18.05 -17.87 -28.13
C PRO A 261 17.67 -19.37 -28.09
N ASN A 262 16.46 -19.71 -28.56
CA ASN A 262 16.01 -21.11 -28.62
C ASN A 262 16.72 -21.85 -29.77
N ALA A 263 17.96 -22.29 -29.51
CA ALA A 263 18.84 -22.92 -30.49
C ALA A 263 18.26 -24.21 -31.09
N LEU A 264 17.46 -24.95 -30.33
CA LEU A 264 16.82 -26.19 -30.80
C LEU A 264 15.76 -25.89 -31.86
N THR A 265 14.92 -24.88 -31.62
CA THR A 265 13.92 -24.42 -32.61
C THR A 265 14.61 -23.92 -33.88
N SER A 266 15.67 -23.12 -33.73
CA SER A 266 16.47 -22.65 -34.87
C SER A 266 17.10 -23.79 -35.66
N ALA A 267 17.61 -24.83 -34.98
CA ALA A 267 18.17 -26.01 -35.62
C ALA A 267 17.12 -26.79 -36.41
N ILE A 268 15.93 -27.00 -35.83
CA ILE A 268 14.81 -27.66 -36.50
C ILE A 268 14.39 -26.88 -37.76
N ALA A 269 14.21 -25.56 -37.64
CA ALA A 269 13.84 -24.70 -38.76
C ALA A 269 14.90 -24.71 -39.88
N ALA A 270 16.18 -24.79 -39.52
CA ALA A 270 17.30 -24.89 -40.45
C ALA A 270 17.60 -26.34 -40.91
N GLN A 271 16.78 -27.33 -40.52
CA GLN A 271 16.97 -28.76 -40.80
C GLN A 271 18.34 -29.32 -40.34
N GLN A 272 18.92 -28.70 -39.30
CA GLN A 272 20.13 -29.18 -38.67
C GLN A 272 19.80 -30.33 -37.71
N ARG A 273 20.75 -31.26 -37.56
CA ARG A 273 20.60 -32.46 -36.70
C ARG A 273 21.61 -32.44 -35.56
N PRO A 274 21.50 -31.50 -34.60
CA PRO A 274 22.38 -31.48 -33.45
C PRO A 274 22.14 -32.71 -32.56
N GLY A 275 23.16 -33.07 -31.79
CA GLY A 275 22.97 -33.99 -30.66
C GLY A 275 22.35 -33.24 -29.48
N LEU A 276 21.48 -33.90 -28.71
CA LEU A 276 20.89 -33.31 -27.49
C LEU A 276 21.46 -33.98 -26.25
N TYR A 277 22.07 -33.22 -25.34
CA TYR A 277 22.60 -33.71 -24.08
C TYR A 277 21.81 -33.13 -22.89
N LEU A 278 21.25 -34.00 -22.05
CA LEU A 278 20.30 -33.62 -21.00
C LEU A 278 20.96 -33.56 -19.63
N LEU A 279 21.42 -32.37 -19.19
CA LEU A 279 21.77 -32.14 -17.78
C LEU A 279 20.52 -31.99 -16.90
N ALA A 280 19.44 -31.48 -17.49
CA ALA A 280 18.12 -31.43 -16.90
C ALA A 280 17.07 -31.95 -17.88
N ARG A 281 15.95 -32.38 -17.32
CA ARG A 281 14.82 -32.94 -18.08
C ARG A 281 13.51 -32.30 -17.62
N PRO A 282 12.56 -32.09 -18.54
CA PRO A 282 11.21 -31.73 -18.16
C PRO A 282 10.62 -32.75 -17.19
N LYS A 283 9.86 -32.24 -16.21
CA LYS A 283 9.23 -33.08 -15.21
C LYS A 283 8.16 -33.96 -15.87
N GLY A 284 8.21 -35.26 -15.63
CA GLY A 284 7.26 -36.22 -16.21
C GLY A 284 7.64 -36.78 -17.58
N GLU A 285 8.71 -36.27 -18.20
CA GLU A 285 9.23 -36.81 -19.46
C GLU A 285 10.39 -37.79 -19.21
N SER A 286 10.30 -38.98 -19.80
CA SER A 286 11.42 -39.92 -19.81
C SER A 286 12.38 -39.59 -20.95
N GLN A 287 13.65 -39.97 -20.82
CA GLN A 287 14.62 -39.79 -21.90
C GLN A 287 14.17 -40.50 -23.19
N LYS A 288 13.52 -41.66 -23.05
CA LYS A 288 12.94 -42.41 -24.16
C LYS A 288 11.83 -41.60 -24.86
N SER A 289 10.90 -41.05 -24.09
CA SER A 289 9.80 -40.21 -24.60
C SER A 289 10.31 -38.97 -25.34
N ILE A 290 11.32 -38.29 -24.77
CA ILE A 290 11.96 -37.13 -25.43
C ILE A 290 12.60 -37.56 -26.75
N SER A 291 13.29 -38.71 -26.75
CA SER A 291 13.93 -39.23 -27.96
C SER A 291 12.92 -39.60 -29.04
N GLU A 292 11.82 -40.26 -28.69
CA GLU A 292 10.73 -40.63 -29.61
C GLU A 292 10.11 -39.38 -30.26
N LYS A 293 9.85 -38.33 -29.45
CA LYS A 293 9.26 -37.08 -29.95
C LYS A 293 10.18 -36.27 -30.87
N LEU A 294 11.50 -36.39 -30.68
CA LEU A 294 12.51 -35.66 -31.46
C LEU A 294 13.02 -36.45 -32.67
N GLU A 295 12.68 -37.74 -32.76
CA GLU A 295 13.08 -38.62 -33.87
C GLU A 295 12.58 -38.09 -35.22
N GLN A 296 11.38 -37.52 -35.26
CA GLN A 296 10.80 -36.89 -36.45
C GLN A 296 11.65 -35.74 -37.01
N TYR A 297 12.47 -35.08 -36.18
CA TYR A 297 13.39 -34.02 -36.58
C TYR A 297 14.82 -34.53 -36.83
N GLY A 298 15.06 -35.83 -36.66
CA GLY A 298 16.39 -36.43 -36.80
C GLY A 298 17.36 -36.01 -35.68
N ILE A 299 16.85 -35.62 -34.51
CA ILE A 299 17.64 -35.15 -33.36
C ILE A 299 17.76 -36.29 -32.35
N ALA A 300 18.99 -36.71 -32.07
CA ALA A 300 19.27 -37.81 -31.15
C ALA A 300 19.58 -37.30 -29.73
N VAL A 301 18.96 -37.91 -28.73
CA VAL A 301 19.29 -37.68 -27.32
C VAL A 301 20.47 -38.55 -26.91
N ASN A 302 21.59 -37.90 -26.61
CA ASN A 302 22.85 -38.56 -26.31
C ASN A 302 23.11 -38.59 -24.80
N ASN A 303 23.73 -39.69 -24.32
CA ASN A 303 24.15 -39.84 -22.93
C ASN A 303 25.47 -39.11 -22.59
N LYS A 304 26.16 -38.60 -23.62
CA LYS A 304 27.40 -37.84 -23.50
C LYS A 304 27.43 -36.77 -24.58
N GLN A 305 28.17 -35.71 -24.33
CA GLN A 305 28.44 -34.70 -25.35
C GLN A 305 29.30 -35.31 -26.48
N THR A 306 28.93 -35.07 -27.75
CA THR A 306 29.57 -35.67 -28.93
C THR A 306 30.29 -34.66 -29.81
N GLY A 307 30.61 -33.46 -29.30
CA GLY A 307 31.31 -32.39 -30.02
C GLY A 307 30.56 -31.04 -30.02
N GLY A 308 31.04 -30.08 -30.81
CA GLY A 308 30.53 -28.69 -30.84
C GLY A 308 29.10 -28.51 -31.38
N ASN A 309 28.58 -29.47 -32.15
CA ASN A 309 27.19 -29.45 -32.64
C ASN A 309 26.18 -30.05 -31.64
N THR A 310 26.50 -30.05 -30.35
CA THR A 310 25.63 -30.58 -29.28
C THR A 310 24.91 -29.43 -28.58
N ILE A 311 23.60 -29.55 -28.41
CA ILE A 311 22.78 -28.66 -27.58
C ILE A 311 22.65 -29.28 -26.19
N VAL A 312 22.98 -28.50 -25.16
CA VAL A 312 22.92 -28.90 -23.75
C VAL A 312 21.66 -28.33 -23.12
N VAL A 313 20.88 -29.18 -22.45
CA VAL A 313 19.64 -28.79 -21.76
C VAL A 313 19.90 -28.62 -20.27
N ILE A 314 19.69 -27.42 -19.75
CA ILE A 314 19.90 -27.05 -18.36
C ILE A 314 18.58 -26.76 -17.63
N GLY A 315 18.60 -26.87 -16.30
CA GLY A 315 17.43 -26.62 -15.46
C GLY A 315 17.81 -26.28 -14.03
N THR A 316 16.82 -26.25 -13.12
CA THR A 316 17.00 -25.71 -11.75
C THR A 316 18.01 -26.45 -10.88
N ASN A 317 18.36 -27.69 -11.25
CA ASN A 317 19.30 -28.54 -10.51
C ASN A 317 20.69 -28.60 -11.17
N THR A 318 20.87 -27.99 -12.34
CA THR A 318 22.18 -27.93 -13.00
C THR A 318 23.13 -27.10 -12.15
N THR A 319 24.35 -27.60 -11.92
CA THR A 319 25.41 -26.88 -11.20
C THR A 319 26.38 -26.22 -12.18
N MET A 320 27.23 -25.30 -11.69
CA MET A 320 28.27 -24.72 -12.55
C MET A 320 29.29 -25.79 -12.95
N GLU A 321 29.58 -26.71 -12.04
CA GLU A 321 30.52 -27.81 -12.23
C GLU A 321 30.06 -28.75 -13.36
N ASP A 322 28.75 -28.93 -13.52
CA ASP A 322 28.17 -29.70 -14.63
C ASP A 322 28.32 -29.00 -15.99
N LEU A 323 28.21 -27.65 -16.01
CA LEU A 323 28.10 -26.87 -17.24
C LEU A 323 29.45 -26.37 -17.78
N MET A 324 30.39 -26.00 -16.90
CA MET A 324 31.69 -25.43 -17.28
C MET A 324 32.45 -26.27 -18.33
N PRO A 325 32.59 -27.60 -18.19
CA PRO A 325 33.31 -28.41 -19.18
C PRO A 325 32.66 -28.40 -20.57
N LEU A 326 31.34 -28.23 -20.63
CA LEU A 326 30.58 -28.22 -21.88
C LEU A 326 30.71 -26.88 -22.60
N LEU A 327 30.79 -25.78 -21.86
CA LEU A 327 31.02 -24.45 -22.45
C LEU A 327 32.41 -24.35 -23.10
N ASP A 328 33.41 -25.03 -22.53
CA ASP A 328 34.78 -25.08 -23.07
C ASP A 328 34.83 -25.74 -24.48
N THR A 329 33.81 -26.54 -24.82
CA THR A 329 33.71 -27.25 -26.11
C THR A 329 32.88 -26.52 -27.17
N GLY A 330 32.33 -25.35 -26.84
CA GLY A 330 31.52 -24.54 -27.76
C GLY A 330 30.07 -25.01 -27.94
N CYS A 331 29.55 -25.86 -27.05
CA CYS A 331 28.16 -26.28 -27.08
C CYS A 331 27.17 -25.11 -26.92
N GLN A 332 26.04 -25.22 -27.62
CA GLN A 332 24.90 -24.34 -27.39
C GLN A 332 24.10 -24.81 -26.17
N VAL A 333 23.42 -23.90 -25.50
CA VAL A 333 22.67 -24.19 -24.27
C VAL A 333 21.23 -23.72 -24.43
N ILE A 334 20.29 -24.55 -24.00
CA ILE A 334 18.87 -24.22 -23.89
C ILE A 334 18.33 -24.61 -22.51
N THR A 335 17.20 -24.03 -22.11
CA THR A 335 16.52 -24.39 -20.87
C THR A 335 15.57 -25.58 -21.06
N THR A 336 15.15 -26.21 -19.97
CA THR A 336 14.06 -27.19 -20.00
C THR A 336 12.73 -26.62 -20.51
N ASP A 337 12.49 -25.32 -20.35
CA ASP A 337 11.30 -24.64 -20.90
C ASP A 337 11.36 -24.60 -22.43
N GLN A 338 12.50 -24.20 -22.99
CA GLN A 338 12.72 -24.19 -24.45
C GLN A 338 12.65 -25.60 -25.06
N LEU A 339 13.11 -26.63 -24.34
CA LEU A 339 12.92 -28.01 -24.76
C LEU A 339 11.43 -28.39 -24.75
N ASN A 340 10.70 -28.02 -23.70
CA ASN A 340 9.26 -28.31 -23.59
C ASN A 340 8.45 -27.66 -24.72
N GLU A 341 8.78 -26.44 -25.12
CA GLU A 341 8.14 -25.76 -26.26
C GLU A 341 8.23 -26.59 -27.56
N VAL A 342 9.33 -27.30 -27.77
CA VAL A 342 9.52 -28.18 -28.94
C VAL A 342 8.82 -29.52 -28.76
N LEU A 343 8.76 -30.05 -27.54
CA LEU A 343 8.10 -31.32 -27.24
C LEU A 343 6.57 -31.23 -27.23
N ILE A 344 6.01 -30.04 -26.98
CA ILE A 344 4.58 -29.75 -27.03
C ILE A 344 4.29 -29.22 -28.43
N ASN A 345 3.98 -30.13 -29.36
CA ASN A 345 3.55 -29.72 -30.69
C ASN A 345 2.15 -29.09 -30.62
N LYS A 346 2.01 -27.86 -31.14
CA LYS A 346 0.74 -27.12 -31.15
C LYS A 346 -0.31 -27.77 -32.05
N ASP A 347 0.12 -28.55 -33.03
CA ASP A 347 -0.77 -29.24 -33.96
C ASP A 347 -1.49 -30.44 -33.31
N ASP A 348 -0.93 -31.01 -32.24
CA ASP A 348 -1.50 -32.16 -31.52
C ASP A 348 -2.38 -31.75 -30.32
N HIS A 349 -2.30 -30.49 -29.88
CA HIS A 349 -2.97 -29.99 -28.68
C HIS A 349 -3.90 -28.84 -29.04
N TRP A 350 -5.09 -29.22 -29.51
CA TRP A 350 -6.07 -28.31 -30.07
C TRP A 350 -6.41 -27.14 -29.13
N LEU A 351 -6.48 -27.30 -27.80
CA LEU A 351 -6.78 -26.22 -26.83
C LEU A 351 -5.70 -25.14 -26.70
N LEU A 352 -4.50 -25.36 -27.24
CA LEU A 352 -3.43 -24.37 -27.27
C LEU A 352 -3.59 -23.35 -28.42
N GLN A 353 -4.52 -23.61 -29.35
CA GLN A 353 -4.87 -22.69 -30.42
C GLN A 353 -5.80 -21.58 -29.89
N ASP A 354 -5.72 -20.39 -30.49
CA ASP A 354 -6.41 -19.19 -29.99
C ASP A 354 -7.94 -19.22 -30.22
N ASP A 355 -8.46 -20.18 -31.01
CA ASP A 355 -9.86 -20.26 -31.49
C ASP A 355 -10.77 -21.22 -30.68
N ASN A 356 -10.38 -21.59 -29.46
CA ASN A 356 -11.10 -22.60 -28.64
C ASN A 356 -12.13 -22.06 -27.65
N GLU A 357 -12.78 -20.94 -27.95
CA GLU A 357 -13.72 -20.27 -27.05
C GLU A 357 -14.84 -21.21 -26.55
N ALA A 358 -15.39 -22.05 -27.44
CA ALA A 358 -16.45 -23.02 -27.10
C ALA A 358 -15.97 -24.07 -26.08
N ALA A 359 -14.75 -24.56 -26.21
CA ALA A 359 -14.19 -25.55 -25.29
C ALA A 359 -13.74 -24.92 -23.97
N ASN A 360 -13.18 -23.71 -24.00
CA ASN A 360 -12.89 -22.93 -22.80
C ASN A 360 -14.17 -22.70 -21.98
N THR A 361 -15.26 -22.33 -22.66
CA THR A 361 -16.59 -22.18 -22.08
C THR A 361 -17.08 -23.49 -21.44
N GLN A 362 -16.95 -24.62 -22.14
CA GLN A 362 -17.37 -25.91 -21.61
C GLN A 362 -16.55 -26.34 -20.39
N LEU A 363 -15.22 -26.16 -20.43
CA LEU A 363 -14.34 -26.43 -19.30
C LEU A 363 -14.68 -25.54 -18.10
N LEU A 364 -14.95 -24.26 -18.32
CA LEU A 364 -15.34 -23.36 -17.25
C LEU A 364 -16.67 -23.76 -16.62
N ARG A 365 -17.67 -24.18 -17.40
CA ARG A 365 -18.94 -24.74 -16.87
C ARG A 365 -18.70 -25.98 -16.00
N LEU A 366 -17.82 -26.87 -16.44
CA LEU A 366 -17.46 -28.06 -15.67
C LEU A 366 -16.80 -27.67 -14.33
N PHE A 367 -15.81 -26.77 -14.36
CA PHE A 367 -15.11 -26.32 -13.16
C PHE A 367 -16.01 -25.52 -12.19
N THR A 368 -16.95 -24.74 -12.70
CA THR A 368 -17.84 -23.89 -11.89
C THR A 368 -18.99 -24.68 -11.24
N SER A 369 -19.32 -25.88 -11.74
CA SER A 369 -20.35 -26.75 -11.17
C SER A 369 -20.05 -27.26 -9.75
N ASN A 370 -18.76 -27.25 -9.37
CA ASN A 370 -18.24 -27.83 -8.13
C ASN A 370 -18.61 -29.32 -7.90
N ASP A 371 -18.88 -30.06 -8.98
CA ASP A 371 -19.11 -31.51 -8.96
C ASP A 371 -17.80 -32.26 -9.24
N PRO A 372 -17.34 -33.18 -8.35
CA PRO A 372 -16.15 -34.00 -8.57
C PRO A 372 -16.10 -34.73 -9.92
N ASP A 373 -17.25 -35.19 -10.43
CA ASP A 373 -17.31 -35.91 -11.71
C ASP A 373 -17.08 -34.95 -12.89
N ASN A 374 -17.55 -33.71 -12.78
CA ASN A 374 -17.28 -32.68 -13.77
C ASN A 374 -15.81 -32.23 -13.78
N TYR A 375 -15.15 -32.18 -12.61
CA TYR A 375 -13.69 -31.98 -12.56
C TYR A 375 -12.95 -33.10 -13.28
N GLN A 376 -13.39 -34.35 -13.10
CA GLN A 376 -12.76 -35.49 -13.75
C GLN A 376 -12.87 -35.41 -15.27
N LEU A 377 -14.06 -35.10 -15.79
CA LEU A 377 -14.29 -34.89 -17.22
C LEU A 377 -13.44 -33.72 -17.75
N ALA A 378 -13.36 -32.61 -17.01
CA ALA A 378 -12.52 -31.47 -17.40
C ALA A 378 -11.03 -31.85 -17.49
N PHE A 379 -10.53 -32.66 -16.54
CA PHE A 379 -9.14 -33.13 -16.57
C PHE A 379 -8.84 -34.05 -17.75
N GLU A 380 -9.78 -34.89 -18.17
CA GLU A 380 -9.63 -35.77 -19.35
C GLU A 380 -9.58 -34.95 -20.66
N ILE A 381 -10.41 -33.92 -20.76
CA ILE A 381 -10.38 -32.97 -21.89
C ILE A 381 -9.03 -32.25 -21.95
N ILE A 382 -8.52 -31.78 -20.81
CA ILE A 382 -7.23 -31.08 -20.76
C ILE A 382 -6.05 -32.01 -21.06
N GLU A 383 -6.10 -33.27 -20.62
CA GLU A 383 -5.02 -34.25 -20.84
C GLU A 383 -4.82 -34.56 -22.33
N THR A 384 -5.89 -34.46 -23.13
CA THR A 384 -5.88 -34.68 -24.58
C THR A 384 -5.76 -33.39 -25.40
N GLY A 385 -6.31 -32.27 -24.92
CA GLY A 385 -6.35 -31.01 -25.67
C GLY A 385 -5.26 -29.99 -25.32
N GLY A 386 -4.64 -30.06 -24.13
CA GLY A 386 -3.69 -29.05 -23.63
C GLY A 386 -4.33 -27.96 -22.75
N ALA A 387 -3.56 -26.94 -22.36
CA ALA A 387 -4.03 -25.84 -21.52
C ALA A 387 -3.48 -24.47 -21.96
N ASN A 388 -4.36 -23.62 -22.48
CA ASN A 388 -4.08 -22.20 -22.70
C ASN A 388 -4.02 -21.41 -21.37
N LYS A 389 -3.72 -20.11 -21.43
CA LYS A 389 -3.54 -19.26 -20.25
C LYS A 389 -4.74 -19.27 -19.28
N ILE A 390 -5.97 -19.27 -19.80
CA ILE A 390 -7.19 -19.33 -18.97
C ILE A 390 -7.23 -20.67 -18.24
N ILE A 391 -7.09 -21.79 -18.96
CA ILE A 391 -7.12 -23.14 -18.38
C ILE A 391 -5.99 -23.32 -17.35
N GLN A 392 -4.79 -22.81 -17.63
CA GLN A 392 -3.70 -22.80 -16.65
C GLN A 392 -4.11 -22.05 -15.39
N THR A 393 -4.75 -20.88 -15.51
CA THR A 393 -5.28 -20.13 -14.35
C THR A 393 -6.31 -20.96 -13.57
N LEU A 394 -7.24 -21.66 -14.24
CA LEU A 394 -8.20 -22.55 -13.60
C LEU A 394 -7.50 -23.68 -12.83
N LEU A 395 -6.56 -24.37 -13.48
CA LEU A 395 -5.76 -25.44 -12.87
C LEU A 395 -4.95 -24.93 -11.67
N ALA A 396 -4.39 -23.72 -11.75
CA ALA A 396 -3.65 -23.10 -10.66
C ALA A 396 -4.53 -22.88 -9.42
N VAL A 397 -5.75 -22.37 -9.61
CA VAL A 397 -6.71 -22.19 -8.51
C VAL A 397 -7.05 -23.53 -7.88
N VAL A 398 -7.44 -24.53 -8.69
CA VAL A 398 -7.81 -25.86 -8.20
C VAL A 398 -6.63 -26.51 -7.46
N MET A 399 -5.43 -26.41 -8.01
CA MET A 399 -4.20 -26.87 -7.38
C MET A 399 -3.93 -26.16 -6.04
N LEU A 400 -4.29 -24.89 -5.86
CA LEU A 400 -3.94 -24.12 -4.67
C LEU A 400 -5.03 -24.11 -3.59
N ALA A 401 -6.30 -24.28 -3.96
CA ALA A 401 -7.44 -24.03 -3.10
C ALA A 401 -8.40 -25.22 -2.91
N HIS A 402 -8.47 -26.16 -3.85
CA HIS A 402 -9.48 -27.22 -3.82
C HIS A 402 -9.31 -28.13 -2.57
N PRO A 403 -10.39 -28.42 -1.81
CA PRO A 403 -10.31 -29.20 -0.58
C PRO A 403 -9.98 -30.68 -0.82
N ASP A 404 -10.53 -31.26 -1.90
CA ASP A 404 -10.27 -32.66 -2.26
C ASP A 404 -8.82 -32.86 -2.75
N LYS A 405 -8.10 -33.75 -2.05
CA LYS A 405 -6.69 -34.07 -2.32
C LYS A 405 -6.47 -34.78 -3.66
N THR A 406 -7.45 -35.54 -4.13
CA THR A 406 -7.39 -36.26 -5.42
C THR A 406 -7.51 -35.28 -6.59
N ILE A 407 -8.50 -34.38 -6.54
CA ILE A 407 -8.70 -33.30 -7.53
C ILE A 407 -7.50 -32.36 -7.54
N HIS A 408 -7.03 -31.95 -6.36
CA HIS A 408 -5.81 -31.14 -6.21
C HIS A 408 -4.60 -31.78 -6.91
N LYS A 409 -4.32 -33.07 -6.63
CA LYS A 409 -3.16 -33.77 -7.21
C LYS A 409 -3.27 -33.94 -8.72
N LYS A 410 -4.48 -34.18 -9.24
CA LYS A 410 -4.72 -34.25 -10.70
C LYS A 410 -4.49 -32.89 -11.36
N ALA A 411 -5.06 -31.82 -10.82
CA ALA A 411 -4.81 -30.46 -11.30
C ALA A 411 -3.31 -30.10 -11.23
N GLU A 412 -2.63 -30.49 -10.15
CA GLU A 412 -1.20 -30.29 -9.99
C GLU A 412 -0.37 -31.00 -11.08
N LYS A 413 -0.72 -32.25 -11.41
CA LYS A 413 -0.06 -33.02 -12.47
C LYS A 413 -0.27 -32.39 -13.84
N LEU A 414 -1.49 -31.93 -14.14
CA LEU A 414 -1.80 -31.26 -15.40
C LEU A 414 -1.11 -29.89 -15.48
N TYR A 415 -1.07 -29.13 -14.39
CA TYR A 415 -0.33 -27.87 -14.33
C TYR A 415 1.18 -28.10 -14.49
N ASP A 416 1.74 -29.17 -13.94
CA ASP A 416 3.15 -29.52 -14.17
C ASP A 416 3.46 -29.82 -15.64
N LYS A 417 2.47 -30.32 -16.39
CA LYS A 417 2.60 -30.66 -17.81
C LYS A 417 2.42 -29.45 -18.73
N TYR A 418 1.43 -28.59 -18.43
CA TYR A 418 1.00 -27.53 -19.35
C TYR A 418 1.11 -26.11 -18.80
N GLY A 419 1.39 -25.92 -17.51
CA GLY A 419 1.43 -24.63 -16.85
C GLY A 419 2.82 -23.98 -16.80
N SER A 420 2.85 -22.68 -16.46
CA SER A 420 4.10 -21.92 -16.33
C SER A 420 5.04 -22.47 -15.25
N GLN A 421 6.28 -22.80 -15.62
CA GLN A 421 7.34 -23.16 -14.68
C GLN A 421 7.75 -21.98 -13.80
N ALA A 422 7.75 -20.75 -14.33
CA ALA A 422 8.05 -19.54 -13.57
C ALA A 422 7.03 -19.35 -12.43
N PHE A 423 5.74 -19.56 -12.72
CA PHE A 423 4.69 -19.55 -11.71
C PHE A 423 4.87 -20.68 -10.69
N ARG A 424 5.16 -21.91 -11.12
CA ARG A 424 5.41 -23.03 -10.19
C ARG A 424 6.56 -22.76 -9.24
N GLN A 425 7.67 -22.24 -9.75
CA GLN A 425 8.82 -21.90 -8.93
C GLN A 425 8.46 -20.78 -7.95
N HIS A 426 7.67 -19.81 -8.37
CA HIS A 426 7.13 -18.76 -7.50
C HIS A 426 6.29 -19.33 -6.36
N ILE A 427 5.34 -20.23 -6.64
CA ILE A 427 4.55 -20.93 -5.61
C ILE A 427 5.46 -21.70 -4.63
N LYS A 428 6.42 -22.47 -5.15
CA LYS A 428 7.30 -23.33 -4.36
C LYS A 428 8.24 -22.53 -3.45
N ASN A 429 8.92 -21.52 -3.99
CA ASN A 429 9.85 -20.67 -3.24
C ASN A 429 9.15 -19.97 -2.07
N ASN A 430 7.88 -19.60 -2.28
CA ASN A 430 7.09 -18.88 -1.30
C ASN A 430 6.24 -19.81 -0.41
N LYS A 431 6.36 -21.14 -0.56
CA LYS A 431 5.58 -22.17 0.16
C LYS A 431 4.09 -21.86 0.17
N MET A 432 3.54 -21.41 -0.97
CA MET A 432 2.18 -20.89 -1.03
C MET A 432 1.15 -22.02 -1.11
N SER A 433 0.27 -22.09 -0.11
CA SER A 433 -0.92 -22.93 -0.07
C SER A 433 -2.10 -22.09 0.38
N LEU A 434 -3.20 -22.14 -0.37
CA LEU A 434 -4.45 -21.42 -0.03
C LEU A 434 -5.43 -22.32 0.76
N ARG A 435 -5.09 -23.60 0.99
CA ARG A 435 -5.94 -24.56 1.70
C ARG A 435 -5.88 -24.46 3.23
N VAL A 436 -4.79 -23.94 3.80
CA VAL A 436 -4.54 -24.01 5.25
C VAL A 436 -3.76 -22.79 5.76
N GLY A 437 -4.22 -22.24 6.89
CA GLY A 437 -3.54 -21.24 7.72
C GLY A 437 -3.25 -19.87 7.08
N GLY A 438 -2.84 -18.90 7.89
CA GLY A 438 -2.35 -17.60 7.45
C GLY A 438 -3.39 -16.63 6.88
N ASN A 439 -2.93 -15.45 6.47
CA ASN A 439 -3.78 -14.43 5.85
C ASN A 439 -3.99 -14.78 4.35
N VAL A 440 -5.20 -15.24 4.02
CA VAL A 440 -5.59 -15.62 2.66
C VAL A 440 -5.43 -14.46 1.67
N SER A 441 -5.84 -13.25 2.05
CA SER A 441 -5.77 -12.07 1.17
C SER A 441 -4.32 -11.75 0.76
N SER A 442 -3.36 -11.85 1.69
CA SER A 442 -1.95 -11.61 1.36
C SER A 442 -1.36 -12.71 0.48
N LYS A 443 -1.80 -13.97 0.67
CA LYS A 443 -1.40 -15.08 -0.21
C LYS A 443 -1.98 -14.93 -1.61
N LEU A 444 -3.26 -14.57 -1.73
CA LEU A 444 -3.92 -14.29 -3.00
C LEU A 444 -3.19 -13.19 -3.77
N GLN A 445 -2.88 -12.07 -3.10
CA GLN A 445 -2.16 -10.96 -3.74
C GLN A 445 -0.83 -11.40 -4.34
N ARG A 446 -0.06 -12.24 -3.61
CA ARG A 446 1.22 -12.77 -4.09
C ARG A 446 1.07 -13.70 -5.29
N VAL A 447 -0.04 -14.43 -5.37
CA VAL A 447 -0.30 -15.34 -6.49
C VAL A 447 -0.67 -14.54 -7.75
N VAL A 448 -1.63 -13.64 -7.65
CA VAL A 448 -2.13 -12.86 -8.80
C VAL A 448 -1.15 -11.80 -9.30
N SER A 449 -0.15 -11.41 -8.49
CA SER A 449 0.94 -10.54 -8.93
C SER A 449 1.87 -11.20 -9.96
N ASN A 450 1.72 -12.50 -10.22
CA ASN A 450 2.47 -13.19 -11.26
C ASN A 450 1.80 -13.01 -12.63
N LYS A 451 2.55 -12.51 -13.62
CA LYS A 451 2.06 -12.21 -14.98
C LYS A 451 1.39 -13.37 -15.73
N ASP A 452 1.69 -14.61 -15.34
CA ASP A 452 1.16 -15.81 -15.99
C ASP A 452 -0.25 -16.17 -15.49
N VAL A 453 -0.71 -15.52 -14.42
CA VAL A 453 -2.05 -15.69 -13.84
C VAL A 453 -2.96 -14.57 -14.31
N ASP A 454 -4.14 -14.92 -14.80
CA ASP A 454 -5.21 -13.94 -14.96
C ASP A 454 -5.81 -13.61 -13.59
N GLU A 455 -5.61 -12.39 -13.10
CA GLU A 455 -6.00 -11.99 -11.75
C GLU A 455 -7.52 -12.12 -11.52
N VAL A 456 -8.33 -11.69 -12.49
CA VAL A 456 -9.80 -11.67 -12.38
C VAL A 456 -10.32 -13.10 -12.32
N MET A 457 -9.94 -13.94 -13.29
CA MET A 457 -10.34 -15.33 -13.33
C MET A 457 -9.82 -16.12 -12.14
N PHE A 458 -8.59 -15.86 -11.69
CA PHE A 458 -8.03 -16.52 -10.51
C PHE A 458 -8.88 -16.21 -9.27
N ARG A 459 -9.21 -14.93 -9.03
CA ARG A 459 -10.02 -14.51 -7.88
C ARG A 459 -11.45 -15.06 -7.95
N LEU A 460 -12.08 -15.01 -9.11
CA LEU A 460 -13.43 -15.54 -9.33
C LEU A 460 -13.49 -17.04 -9.06
N MET A 461 -12.58 -17.80 -9.67
CA MET A 461 -12.51 -19.24 -9.46
C MET A 461 -12.09 -19.58 -8.03
N TYR A 462 -11.22 -18.78 -7.41
CA TYR A 462 -10.87 -18.98 -6.01
C TYR A 462 -12.10 -18.83 -5.13
N GLN A 463 -12.94 -17.82 -5.37
CA GLN A 463 -14.18 -17.61 -4.63
C GLN A 463 -15.09 -18.85 -4.70
N LEU A 464 -15.20 -19.45 -5.89
CA LEU A 464 -15.97 -20.68 -6.10
C LEU A 464 -15.37 -21.91 -5.41
N VAL A 465 -14.09 -22.18 -5.69
CA VAL A 465 -13.40 -23.39 -5.22
C VAL A 465 -13.15 -23.36 -3.72
N ALA A 466 -12.91 -22.19 -3.14
CA ALA A 466 -12.70 -22.02 -1.70
C ALA A 466 -14.01 -21.85 -0.93
N GLY A 467 -15.07 -21.35 -1.56
CA GLY A 467 -16.40 -21.20 -0.96
C GLY A 467 -17.01 -22.53 -0.51
N THR A 468 -16.48 -23.66 -0.98
CA THR A 468 -16.93 -25.02 -0.64
C THR A 468 -16.08 -25.66 0.46
N ASN A 469 -15.09 -24.93 0.99
CA ASN A 469 -14.15 -25.43 1.99
C ASN A 469 -14.43 -24.84 3.38
N ASN A 470 -15.10 -25.63 4.24
CA ASN A 470 -15.44 -25.25 5.63
C ASN A 470 -14.22 -24.96 6.53
N ASN A 471 -12.99 -25.26 6.09
CA ASN A 471 -11.76 -24.94 6.82
C ASN A 471 -11.18 -23.56 6.50
N ILE A 472 -11.76 -22.81 5.55
CA ILE A 472 -11.36 -21.45 5.20
C ILE A 472 -12.40 -20.49 5.78
N SER A 473 -12.16 -20.01 7.00
CA SER A 473 -13.14 -19.31 7.86
C SER A 473 -13.65 -17.94 7.38
N LYS A 474 -13.49 -17.54 6.11
CA LYS A 474 -13.79 -16.16 5.66
C LYS A 474 -14.31 -15.96 4.23
N VAL A 475 -14.51 -17.01 3.42
CA VAL A 475 -14.94 -16.83 2.02
C VAL A 475 -16.47 -16.88 1.94
N LYS A 476 -17.12 -15.72 1.75
CA LYS A 476 -18.57 -15.63 1.50
C LYS A 476 -18.87 -16.03 0.06
N ALA A 477 -19.29 -17.26 -0.18
CA ALA A 477 -19.45 -17.82 -1.53
C ALA A 477 -20.41 -17.02 -2.44
N ASP A 478 -21.31 -16.23 -1.86
CA ASP A 478 -22.27 -15.36 -2.54
C ASP A 478 -21.73 -13.94 -2.85
N SER A 479 -20.47 -13.64 -2.50
CA SER A 479 -19.88 -12.31 -2.65
C SER A 479 -18.51 -12.35 -3.30
N PHE A 480 -18.29 -11.46 -4.27
CA PHE A 480 -17.02 -11.24 -4.96
C PHE A 480 -16.57 -9.79 -4.78
N SER A 481 -15.31 -9.59 -4.38
CA SER A 481 -14.74 -8.26 -4.18
C SER A 481 -13.36 -8.13 -4.82
N MET A 482 -13.17 -7.02 -5.55
CA MET A 482 -11.90 -6.60 -6.16
C MET A 482 -11.50 -5.18 -5.73
N LYS A 483 -11.99 -4.74 -4.55
CA LYS A 483 -11.81 -3.39 -4.03
C LYS A 483 -10.38 -2.85 -4.19
N GLY A 484 -10.26 -1.70 -4.84
CA GLY A 484 -9.02 -0.96 -5.02
C GLY A 484 -8.11 -1.45 -6.16
N ILE A 485 -8.51 -2.45 -6.94
CA ILE A 485 -7.77 -2.90 -8.12
C ILE A 485 -8.09 -1.98 -9.30
N GLU A 486 -7.07 -1.49 -10.01
CA GLU A 486 -7.22 -0.56 -11.12
C GLU A 486 -7.24 -1.27 -12.49
N ASN A 487 -7.86 -0.65 -13.49
CA ASN A 487 -7.94 -1.07 -14.90
C ASN A 487 -8.50 -2.49 -15.11
N ILE A 488 -9.59 -2.80 -14.39
CA ILE A 488 -10.27 -4.09 -14.51
C ILE A 488 -11.10 -4.12 -15.80
N THR A 489 -10.99 -5.23 -16.53
CA THR A 489 -11.96 -5.67 -17.55
C THR A 489 -12.47 -7.03 -17.14
N LEU A 490 -13.79 -7.21 -17.07
CA LEU A 490 -14.37 -8.51 -16.76
C LEU A 490 -14.48 -9.35 -18.03
N PRO A 491 -14.06 -10.62 -17.99
CA PRO A 491 -14.19 -11.52 -19.13
C PRO A 491 -15.66 -11.98 -19.27
N PRO A 492 -16.15 -12.30 -20.49
CA PRO A 492 -17.51 -12.85 -20.72
C PRO A 492 -17.86 -14.05 -19.84
N GLU A 493 -16.83 -14.82 -19.47
CA GLU A 493 -16.83 -15.96 -18.57
C GLU A 493 -17.47 -15.71 -17.20
N ILE A 494 -17.60 -14.44 -16.75
CA ILE A 494 -18.29 -14.14 -15.49
C ILE A 494 -19.75 -14.62 -15.49
N ALA A 495 -20.37 -14.79 -16.67
CA ALA A 495 -21.73 -15.30 -16.82
C ALA A 495 -21.95 -16.67 -16.15
N PHE A 496 -20.90 -17.49 -16.02
CA PHE A 496 -20.99 -18.79 -15.38
C PHE A 496 -21.05 -18.72 -13.84
N PHE A 497 -20.73 -17.57 -13.25
CA PHE A 497 -20.67 -17.37 -11.81
C PHE A 497 -22.01 -16.89 -11.24
N THR A 498 -23.10 -17.57 -11.61
CA THR A 498 -24.48 -17.18 -11.31
C THR A 498 -24.85 -17.19 -9.82
N GLN A 499 -24.07 -17.89 -8.99
CA GLN A 499 -24.25 -17.97 -7.53
C GLN A 499 -23.85 -16.69 -6.78
N ILE A 500 -23.10 -15.78 -7.42
CA ILE A 500 -22.59 -14.57 -6.77
C ILE A 500 -23.64 -13.47 -6.84
N ALA A 501 -24.22 -13.11 -5.69
CA ALA A 501 -25.21 -12.06 -5.57
C ALA A 501 -24.60 -10.68 -5.31
N ASP A 502 -23.48 -10.65 -4.58
CA ASP A 502 -22.78 -9.44 -4.15
C ASP A 502 -21.51 -9.19 -4.97
N TRP A 503 -21.49 -8.13 -5.77
CA TRP A 503 -20.35 -7.72 -6.58
C TRP A 503 -19.81 -6.38 -6.09
N ASP A 504 -18.56 -6.37 -5.61
CA ASP A 504 -17.91 -5.22 -4.99
C ASP A 504 -16.61 -4.82 -5.71
N PHE A 505 -16.67 -3.67 -6.36
CA PHE A 505 -15.55 -3.04 -7.06
C PHE A 505 -15.30 -1.63 -6.50
N GLU A 506 -15.50 -1.39 -5.20
CA GLU A 506 -15.20 -0.08 -4.64
C GLU A 506 -13.75 0.36 -4.91
N ASN A 507 -13.55 1.64 -5.23
CA ASN A 507 -12.27 2.27 -5.53
C ASN A 507 -11.51 1.64 -6.71
N CYS A 508 -12.19 0.93 -7.62
CA CYS A 508 -11.60 0.34 -8.82
C CYS A 508 -11.53 1.36 -9.97
N LYS A 509 -10.45 2.14 -10.03
CA LYS A 509 -10.25 3.12 -11.11
C LYS A 509 -10.09 2.45 -12.45
N GLY A 510 -10.68 3.01 -13.50
CA GLY A 510 -10.56 2.46 -14.87
C GLY A 510 -11.31 1.14 -15.07
N PHE A 511 -12.27 0.79 -14.20
CA PHE A 511 -13.12 -0.37 -14.41
C PHE A 511 -14.04 -0.18 -15.62
N ASP A 512 -13.95 -1.09 -16.59
CA ASP A 512 -14.82 -1.09 -17.77
C ASP A 512 -16.21 -1.70 -17.45
N ILE A 513 -17.04 -0.90 -16.79
CA ILE A 513 -18.42 -1.27 -16.46
C ILE A 513 -19.29 -1.42 -17.73
N ALA A 514 -18.94 -0.75 -18.83
CA ALA A 514 -19.77 -0.73 -20.03
C ALA A 514 -19.82 -2.11 -20.71
N THR A 515 -18.68 -2.82 -20.76
CA THR A 515 -18.61 -4.20 -21.25
C THR A 515 -19.15 -5.22 -20.25
N ALA A 516 -19.10 -4.91 -18.94
CA ALA A 516 -19.63 -5.80 -17.91
C ALA A 516 -21.17 -5.82 -17.81
N ILE A 517 -21.85 -4.70 -18.09
CA ILE A 517 -23.32 -4.57 -17.95
C ILE A 517 -24.10 -5.62 -18.79
N PRO A 518 -23.82 -5.83 -20.09
CA PRO A 518 -24.51 -6.85 -20.86
C PRO A 518 -24.41 -8.24 -20.23
N ILE A 519 -23.25 -8.59 -19.68
CA ILE A 519 -23.03 -9.89 -19.04
C ILE A 519 -23.80 -9.95 -17.71
N PHE A 520 -23.74 -8.92 -16.88
CA PHE A 520 -24.53 -8.86 -15.64
C PHE A 520 -26.04 -8.92 -15.90
N ALA A 521 -26.53 -8.40 -17.02
CA ALA A 521 -27.94 -8.48 -17.40
C ALA A 521 -28.40 -9.93 -17.65
N GLU A 522 -27.49 -10.79 -18.11
CA GLU A 522 -27.76 -12.23 -18.31
C GLU A 522 -27.65 -13.04 -17.02
N MET A 523 -27.15 -12.46 -15.93
CA MET A 523 -26.93 -13.12 -14.64
C MET A 523 -28.10 -12.84 -13.68
N PRO A 524 -29.09 -13.75 -13.51
CA PRO A 524 -30.25 -13.49 -12.64
C PRO A 524 -29.89 -13.42 -11.14
N GLY A 525 -28.72 -13.95 -10.77
CA GLY A 525 -28.22 -14.02 -9.40
C GLY A 525 -27.73 -12.70 -8.83
N ILE A 526 -27.27 -11.75 -9.66
CA ILE A 526 -26.75 -10.48 -9.16
C ILE A 526 -27.86 -9.67 -8.45
N LYS A 527 -27.58 -9.23 -7.22
CA LYS A 527 -28.49 -8.42 -6.40
C LYS A 527 -27.85 -7.14 -5.91
N HIS A 528 -26.54 -7.14 -5.70
CA HIS A 528 -25.84 -6.00 -5.12
C HIS A 528 -24.63 -5.67 -5.98
N LEU A 529 -24.56 -4.43 -6.44
CA LEU A 529 -23.44 -3.92 -7.23
C LEU A 529 -22.89 -2.67 -6.54
N ARG A 530 -21.63 -2.73 -6.10
CA ARG A 530 -20.93 -1.62 -5.44
C ARG A 530 -19.75 -1.17 -6.29
N LEU A 531 -19.75 0.11 -6.64
CA LEU A 531 -18.81 0.78 -7.53
C LEU A 531 -18.34 2.12 -6.95
N ASN A 532 -18.50 2.35 -5.63
CA ASN A 532 -18.16 3.64 -5.02
C ASN A 532 -16.69 4.01 -5.25
N GLY A 533 -16.39 5.25 -5.60
CA GLY A 533 -15.01 5.75 -5.72
C GLY A 533 -14.22 5.24 -6.92
N CYS A 534 -14.88 4.63 -7.92
CA CYS A 534 -14.20 4.19 -9.14
C CYS A 534 -13.80 5.36 -10.06
N HIS A 535 -14.47 6.51 -9.95
CA HIS A 535 -14.28 7.66 -10.82
C HIS A 535 -14.45 7.33 -12.32
N ILE A 536 -15.39 6.43 -12.63
CA ILE A 536 -15.72 6.01 -13.98
C ILE A 536 -17.03 6.64 -14.46
N GLU A 537 -17.27 6.57 -15.76
CA GLU A 537 -18.53 6.95 -16.38
C GLU A 537 -19.47 5.74 -16.44
N ILE A 538 -20.60 5.82 -15.73
CA ILE A 538 -21.64 4.80 -15.72
C ILE A 538 -22.58 5.05 -16.92
N PRO A 539 -22.69 4.10 -17.87
CA PRO A 539 -23.55 4.25 -19.05
C PRO A 539 -25.03 4.06 -18.70
N ALA A 540 -25.93 4.60 -19.53
CA ALA A 540 -27.38 4.49 -19.37
C ALA A 540 -27.87 3.02 -19.37
N SER A 541 -27.09 2.11 -19.95
CA SER A 541 -27.36 0.68 -19.91
C SER A 541 -27.35 0.10 -18.49
N ILE A 542 -26.86 0.82 -17.46
CA ILE A 542 -27.00 0.37 -16.06
C ILE A 542 -28.47 0.10 -15.68
N GLY A 543 -29.40 0.81 -16.32
CA GLY A 543 -30.84 0.61 -16.16
C GLY A 543 -31.36 -0.75 -16.64
N THR A 544 -30.58 -1.53 -17.39
CA THR A 544 -30.98 -2.89 -17.81
C THR A 544 -30.85 -3.90 -16.68
N LEU A 545 -30.08 -3.60 -15.62
CA LEU A 545 -29.85 -4.47 -14.47
C LEU A 545 -31.02 -4.46 -13.47
N THR A 546 -32.23 -4.68 -13.98
CA THR A 546 -33.51 -4.57 -13.23
C THR A 546 -33.61 -5.49 -12.02
N GLN A 547 -32.80 -6.55 -11.95
CA GLN A 547 -32.71 -7.51 -10.85
C GLN A 547 -32.02 -6.97 -9.58
N LEU A 548 -31.38 -5.80 -9.64
CA LEU A 548 -30.63 -5.22 -8.53
C LEU A 548 -31.51 -4.77 -7.37
N HIS A 549 -31.02 -5.07 -6.16
CA HIS A 549 -31.55 -4.64 -4.86
C HIS A 549 -30.66 -3.59 -4.21
N THR A 550 -29.37 -3.57 -4.54
CA THR A 550 -28.43 -2.54 -4.09
C THR A 550 -27.60 -2.05 -5.26
N LEU A 551 -27.55 -0.73 -5.42
CA LEU A 551 -26.66 -0.08 -6.37
C LEU A 551 -25.94 1.06 -5.65
N HIS A 552 -24.63 0.95 -5.51
CA HIS A 552 -23.80 1.99 -4.91
C HIS A 552 -22.79 2.48 -5.95
N ILE A 553 -22.94 3.72 -6.38
CA ILE A 553 -22.13 4.34 -7.45
C ILE A 553 -21.55 5.70 -7.03
N ALA A 554 -21.33 5.90 -5.73
CA ALA A 554 -20.82 7.16 -5.20
C ALA A 554 -19.51 7.58 -5.88
N HIS A 555 -19.33 8.88 -6.09
CA HIS A 555 -18.12 9.48 -6.67
C HIS A 555 -17.75 8.97 -8.08
N ASN A 556 -18.75 8.56 -8.85
CA ASN A 556 -18.67 8.33 -10.31
C ASN A 556 -19.41 9.41 -11.08
N THR A 557 -19.47 9.30 -12.40
CA THR A 557 -20.39 10.08 -13.24
C THR A 557 -21.45 9.18 -13.83
N LEU A 558 -22.66 9.69 -14.01
CA LEU A 558 -23.75 8.97 -14.67
C LEU A 558 -24.11 9.69 -15.97
N THR A 559 -24.09 8.97 -17.10
CA THR A 559 -24.37 9.52 -18.43
C THR A 559 -25.81 10.05 -18.56
N VAL A 560 -26.78 9.27 -18.10
CA VAL A 560 -28.21 9.56 -18.20
C VAL A 560 -28.87 9.26 -16.85
N GLU A 561 -29.29 10.30 -16.15
CA GLU A 561 -29.79 10.20 -14.78
C GLU A 561 -31.07 9.36 -14.67
N ASP A 562 -31.99 9.56 -15.62
CA ASP A 562 -33.28 8.86 -15.65
C ASP A 562 -33.14 7.35 -15.97
N SER A 563 -31.96 6.87 -16.35
CA SER A 563 -31.71 5.42 -16.57
C SER A 563 -31.95 4.58 -15.31
N LEU A 564 -31.82 5.17 -14.12
CA LEU A 564 -32.04 4.49 -12.85
C LEU A 564 -33.53 4.20 -12.59
N GLN A 565 -34.46 4.82 -13.31
CA GLN A 565 -35.91 4.69 -13.08
C GLN A 565 -36.43 3.26 -13.25
N SER A 566 -35.74 2.42 -14.04
CA SER A 566 -36.12 1.03 -14.31
C SER A 566 -35.72 0.07 -13.18
N LEU A 567 -34.87 0.49 -12.25
CA LEU A 567 -34.32 -0.36 -11.18
C LEU A 567 -35.29 -0.47 -9.98
N VAL A 568 -36.55 -0.81 -10.27
CA VAL A 568 -37.68 -0.74 -9.32
C VAL A 568 -37.58 -1.66 -8.10
N HIS A 569 -36.66 -2.63 -8.13
CA HIS A 569 -36.38 -3.56 -7.03
C HIS A 569 -35.32 -3.05 -6.04
N LEU A 570 -34.72 -1.87 -6.29
CA LEU A 570 -33.73 -1.29 -5.39
C LEU A 570 -34.31 -1.04 -4.00
N LYS A 571 -33.57 -1.51 -3.00
CA LYS A 571 -33.77 -1.27 -1.57
C LYS A 571 -32.71 -0.32 -1.02
N SER A 572 -31.52 -0.27 -1.60
CA SER A 572 -30.45 0.65 -1.21
C SER A 572 -29.79 1.28 -2.42
N LEU A 573 -29.70 2.61 -2.42
CA LEU A 573 -29.10 3.40 -3.49
C LEU A 573 -28.14 4.43 -2.90
N ASN A 574 -26.90 4.41 -3.38
CA ASN A 574 -25.91 5.42 -3.05
C ASN A 574 -25.43 6.12 -4.31
N VAL A 575 -25.78 7.40 -4.43
CA VAL A 575 -25.39 8.30 -5.53
C VAL A 575 -24.63 9.52 -4.99
N THR A 576 -23.95 9.35 -3.85
CA THR A 576 -23.16 10.40 -3.21
C THR A 576 -22.11 10.95 -4.18
N GLY A 577 -22.08 12.27 -4.38
CA GLY A 577 -21.04 12.90 -5.20
C GLY A 577 -21.09 12.59 -6.71
N VAL A 578 -22.20 12.07 -7.22
CA VAL A 578 -22.41 11.82 -8.67
C VAL A 578 -22.72 13.11 -9.44
N LYS A 579 -23.10 14.19 -8.73
CA LYS A 579 -23.42 15.53 -9.25
C LYS A 579 -24.68 15.55 -10.14
N LEU A 580 -25.71 14.81 -9.71
CA LEU A 580 -26.99 14.72 -10.41
C LEU A 580 -27.75 16.05 -10.42
N LYS A 581 -28.43 16.36 -11.53
CA LYS A 581 -29.19 17.60 -11.75
C LYS A 581 -30.70 17.39 -11.62
N ASN A 582 -31.20 16.24 -12.03
CA ASN A 582 -32.59 15.81 -11.97
C ASN A 582 -32.76 14.64 -10.99
N TRP A 583 -33.92 14.59 -10.35
CA TRP A 583 -34.27 13.64 -9.31
C TRP A 583 -35.68 13.06 -9.44
N ASP A 584 -36.43 13.41 -10.51
CA ASP A 584 -37.82 12.93 -10.67
C ASP A 584 -37.91 11.41 -10.87
N TRP A 585 -36.90 10.79 -11.47
CA TRP A 585 -36.78 9.33 -11.64
C TRP A 585 -36.83 8.54 -10.32
N LEU A 586 -36.51 9.18 -9.19
CA LEU A 586 -36.62 8.56 -7.86
C LEU A 586 -38.05 8.12 -7.53
N ARG A 587 -39.08 8.75 -8.10
CA ARG A 587 -40.50 8.39 -7.87
C ARG A 587 -40.83 6.96 -8.27
N SER A 588 -40.06 6.38 -9.18
CA SER A 588 -40.22 4.99 -9.64
C SER A 588 -39.69 3.97 -8.62
N LEU A 589 -38.78 4.36 -7.72
CA LEU A 589 -38.08 3.48 -6.79
C LEU A 589 -38.86 3.27 -5.47
N LYS A 590 -40.07 2.72 -5.57
CA LYS A 590 -41.02 2.61 -4.45
C LYS A 590 -40.57 1.68 -3.31
N ASN A 591 -39.60 0.79 -3.57
CA ASN A 591 -39.07 -0.18 -2.62
C ASN A 591 -37.84 0.32 -1.86
N LEU A 592 -37.39 1.56 -2.12
CA LEU A 592 -36.15 2.06 -1.56
C LEU A 592 -36.26 2.28 -0.05
N MET A 593 -35.35 1.66 0.69
CA MET A 593 -35.25 1.71 2.15
C MET A 593 -34.09 2.60 2.61
N GLY A 594 -33.00 2.68 1.84
CA GLY A 594 -31.85 3.54 2.13
C GLY A 594 -31.44 4.36 0.93
N LEU A 595 -31.36 5.68 1.11
CA LEU A 595 -30.98 6.65 0.08
C LEU A 595 -29.83 7.53 0.57
N MET A 596 -28.70 7.50 -0.16
CA MET A 596 -27.53 8.33 0.12
C MET A 596 -27.28 9.28 -1.05
N ILE A 597 -27.51 10.57 -0.82
CA ILE A 597 -27.45 11.67 -1.79
C ILE A 597 -26.48 12.78 -1.36
N SER A 598 -25.56 12.45 -0.47
CA SER A 598 -24.53 13.36 0.04
C SER A 598 -23.65 13.94 -1.09
N ASN A 599 -23.00 15.09 -0.87
CA ASN A 599 -22.06 15.70 -1.83
C ASN A 599 -22.62 16.00 -3.25
N ASN A 600 -23.93 16.20 -3.41
CA ASN A 600 -24.54 16.49 -4.72
C ASN A 600 -24.87 17.98 -4.94
N GLN A 601 -24.39 18.87 -4.06
CA GLN A 601 -24.64 20.32 -4.12
C GLN A 601 -26.13 20.69 -4.02
N LEU A 602 -26.95 19.84 -3.40
CA LEU A 602 -28.38 20.04 -3.26
C LEU A 602 -28.69 21.29 -2.44
N THR A 603 -29.56 22.16 -2.94
CA THR A 603 -30.08 23.32 -2.19
C THR A 603 -31.38 23.00 -1.45
N ALA A 604 -32.09 21.95 -1.88
CA ALA A 604 -33.26 21.38 -1.22
C ALA A 604 -33.28 19.85 -1.40
N VAL A 605 -33.96 19.14 -0.50
CA VAL A 605 -34.22 17.70 -0.68
C VAL A 605 -35.20 17.53 -1.86
N PRO A 606 -34.94 16.62 -2.82
CA PRO A 606 -35.81 16.42 -3.96
C PRO A 606 -37.24 16.01 -3.58
N GLN A 607 -38.24 16.57 -4.25
CA GLN A 607 -39.66 16.31 -3.96
C GLN A 607 -40.05 14.82 -4.05
N ALA A 608 -39.41 14.09 -4.97
CA ALA A 608 -39.61 12.65 -5.15
C ALA A 608 -39.29 11.83 -3.89
N VAL A 609 -38.39 12.30 -3.01
CA VAL A 609 -38.04 11.60 -1.75
C VAL A 609 -39.25 11.47 -0.84
N PHE A 610 -40.14 12.48 -0.82
CA PHE A 610 -41.30 12.50 0.08
C PHE A 610 -42.41 11.51 -0.29
N ASP A 611 -42.30 10.86 -1.46
CA ASP A 611 -43.22 9.81 -1.91
C ASP A 611 -42.74 8.40 -1.50
N MET A 612 -41.54 8.26 -0.93
CA MET A 612 -40.90 6.96 -0.64
C MET A 612 -41.38 6.31 0.67
N GLN A 613 -42.52 5.63 0.62
CA GLN A 613 -43.17 5.03 1.80
C GLN A 613 -42.36 3.95 2.55
N GLN A 614 -41.29 3.42 1.94
CA GLN A 614 -40.42 2.41 2.55
C GLN A 614 -39.11 2.99 3.10
N LEU A 615 -38.86 4.30 2.97
CA LEU A 615 -37.57 4.89 3.32
C LEU A 615 -37.34 4.88 4.84
N ILE A 616 -36.22 4.30 5.24
CA ILE A 616 -35.75 4.16 6.62
C ILE A 616 -34.55 5.08 6.86
N LEU A 617 -33.61 5.13 5.91
CA LEU A 617 -32.37 5.89 5.98
C LEU A 617 -32.30 6.93 4.86
N LEU A 618 -32.05 8.19 5.24
CA LEU A 618 -31.75 9.28 4.32
C LEU A 618 -30.47 10.01 4.75
N GLU A 619 -29.44 9.94 3.90
CA GLU A 619 -28.21 10.70 4.07
C GLU A 619 -28.08 11.79 2.99
N ALA A 620 -27.96 13.04 3.42
CA ALA A 620 -27.80 14.21 2.57
C ALA A 620 -26.66 15.12 3.05
N ARG A 621 -25.56 14.52 3.54
CA ARG A 621 -24.39 15.23 4.08
C ARG A 621 -23.68 16.07 3.02
N ASN A 622 -22.97 17.13 3.43
CA ASN A 622 -22.12 17.93 2.55
C ASN A 622 -22.89 18.45 1.31
N ASN A 623 -24.08 18.99 1.52
CA ASN A 623 -24.87 19.66 0.49
C ASN A 623 -24.96 21.17 0.83
N LYS A 624 -25.91 21.87 0.23
CA LYS A 624 -26.18 23.31 0.45
C LYS A 624 -27.59 23.52 1.03
N LEU A 625 -28.09 22.54 1.79
CA LEU A 625 -29.44 22.58 2.34
C LEU A 625 -29.52 23.65 3.43
N THR A 626 -30.54 24.51 3.37
CA THR A 626 -30.74 25.58 4.36
C THR A 626 -31.77 25.23 5.44
N ALA A 627 -32.51 24.15 5.26
CA ALA A 627 -33.49 23.64 6.20
C ALA A 627 -33.68 22.13 6.03
N VAL A 628 -34.09 21.45 7.10
CA VAL A 628 -34.67 20.11 6.99
C VAL A 628 -36.16 20.27 6.66
N PRO A 629 -36.66 19.71 5.54
CA PRO A 629 -38.01 19.98 5.08
C PRO A 629 -39.07 19.22 5.88
N GLU A 630 -40.13 19.93 6.29
CA GLU A 630 -41.27 19.33 7.01
C GLU A 630 -42.00 18.25 6.18
N ALA A 631 -41.83 18.24 4.85
CA ALA A 631 -42.36 17.18 3.99
C ALA A 631 -41.80 15.77 4.31
N LEU A 632 -40.69 15.66 5.06
CA LEU A 632 -40.24 14.37 5.64
C LEU A 632 -41.30 13.73 6.55
N THR A 633 -42.26 14.52 7.04
CA THR A 633 -43.39 14.01 7.83
C THR A 633 -44.27 12.99 7.10
N ARG A 634 -44.12 12.89 5.77
CA ARG A 634 -44.82 11.94 4.89
C ARG A 634 -44.16 10.56 4.83
N LEU A 635 -43.02 10.38 5.49
CA LEU A 635 -42.23 9.14 5.48
C LEU A 635 -42.45 8.39 6.80
N PRO A 636 -43.31 7.35 6.84
CA PRO A 636 -43.73 6.74 8.11
C PRO A 636 -42.69 5.80 8.74
N LYS A 637 -41.67 5.38 7.97
CA LYS A 637 -40.65 4.41 8.41
C LYS A 637 -39.28 5.03 8.68
N LEU A 638 -39.18 6.36 8.60
CA LEU A 638 -37.92 7.08 8.74
C LEU A 638 -37.35 6.86 10.14
N ASP A 639 -36.09 6.43 10.20
CA ASP A 639 -35.39 6.03 11.43
C ASP A 639 -34.02 6.71 11.54
N GLN A 640 -33.31 6.87 10.41
CA GLN A 640 -31.96 7.42 10.36
C GLN A 640 -31.89 8.61 9.41
N LEU A 641 -31.48 9.75 9.95
CA LEU A 641 -31.34 11.00 9.22
C LEU A 641 -29.96 11.61 9.43
N ASP A 642 -29.26 11.84 8.32
CA ASP A 642 -28.02 12.61 8.34
C ASP A 642 -28.07 13.80 7.38
N PHE A 643 -28.09 15.00 7.97
CA PHE A 643 -28.03 16.29 7.28
C PHE A 643 -26.76 17.08 7.67
N SER A 644 -25.72 16.39 8.11
CA SER A 644 -24.46 17.01 8.54
C SER A 644 -23.76 17.79 7.42
N SER A 645 -23.00 18.82 7.77
CA SER A 645 -22.25 19.66 6.84
C SER A 645 -23.16 20.30 5.78
N ASN A 646 -24.20 20.99 6.23
CA ASN A 646 -25.09 21.78 5.39
C ASN A 646 -25.11 23.23 5.90
N LEU A 647 -26.11 24.00 5.49
CA LEU A 647 -26.32 25.41 5.87
C LEU A 647 -27.60 25.56 6.70
N ILE A 648 -28.00 24.52 7.45
CA ILE A 648 -29.26 24.50 8.19
C ILE A 648 -29.19 25.46 9.37
N THR A 649 -30.10 26.42 9.41
CA THR A 649 -30.16 27.43 10.49
C THR A 649 -31.22 27.12 11.55
N ALA A 650 -32.39 26.62 11.13
CA ALA A 650 -33.49 26.29 12.02
C ALA A 650 -33.46 24.81 12.44
N PHE A 651 -33.65 24.55 13.74
CA PHE A 651 -33.77 23.19 14.26
C PHE A 651 -35.11 22.54 13.82
N PRO A 652 -35.13 21.27 13.40
CA PRO A 652 -36.33 20.64 12.84
C PRO A 652 -37.29 20.08 13.91
N TYR A 653 -38.05 20.95 14.56
CA TYR A 653 -38.96 20.58 15.65
C TYR A 653 -39.99 19.50 15.30
N PHE A 654 -40.48 19.46 14.05
CA PHE A 654 -41.44 18.45 13.58
C PHE A 654 -40.94 17.01 13.69
N LEU A 655 -39.62 16.80 13.82
CA LEU A 655 -39.04 15.47 14.04
C LEU A 655 -39.28 14.92 15.45
N GLY A 656 -39.79 15.74 16.38
CA GLY A 656 -40.08 15.32 17.76
C GLY A 656 -41.14 14.22 17.87
N LYS A 657 -41.94 13.99 16.82
CA LYS A 657 -42.91 12.89 16.74
C LYS A 657 -42.33 11.57 16.24
N TYR A 658 -41.07 11.57 15.79
CA TYR A 658 -40.41 10.40 15.23
C TYR A 658 -39.57 9.69 16.28
N LYS A 659 -39.60 8.35 16.24
CA LYS A 659 -38.59 7.52 16.88
C LYS A 659 -37.44 7.35 15.89
N LEU A 660 -36.29 7.91 16.22
CA LEU A 660 -35.11 7.90 15.35
C LEU A 660 -33.96 7.21 16.06
N SER A 661 -33.33 6.22 15.43
CA SER A 661 -32.03 5.74 15.89
C SER A 661 -30.95 6.80 15.73
N GLU A 662 -30.97 7.61 14.66
CA GLU A 662 -29.96 8.67 14.46
C GLU A 662 -30.56 9.96 13.88
N LEU A 663 -30.32 11.08 14.57
CA LEU A 663 -30.53 12.43 14.06
C LEU A 663 -29.20 13.19 14.07
N LEU A 664 -28.58 13.30 12.90
CA LEU A 664 -27.26 13.90 12.73
C LEU A 664 -27.37 15.24 12.00
N LEU A 665 -27.06 16.32 12.72
CA LEU A 665 -27.12 17.71 12.28
C LEU A 665 -25.77 18.43 12.46
N ARG A 666 -24.69 17.67 12.54
CA ARG A 666 -23.33 18.18 12.74
C ARG A 666 -22.90 19.17 11.68
N SER A 667 -22.07 20.15 12.01
CA SER A 667 -21.50 21.12 11.05
C SER A 667 -22.58 21.88 10.26
N ASN A 668 -23.57 22.42 10.96
CA ASN A 668 -24.61 23.29 10.39
C ASN A 668 -24.50 24.70 10.99
N LYS A 669 -25.59 25.47 10.94
CA LYS A 669 -25.72 26.87 11.38
C LYS A 669 -26.82 27.04 12.42
N ILE A 670 -27.08 25.99 13.20
CA ILE A 670 -28.15 25.98 14.21
C ILE A 670 -27.66 26.79 15.42
N GLN A 671 -28.45 27.79 15.81
CA GLN A 671 -28.11 28.71 16.91
C GLN A 671 -28.90 28.43 18.18
N GLU A 672 -30.09 27.86 18.06
CA GLU A 672 -30.97 27.56 19.19
C GLU A 672 -31.77 26.27 18.98
N VAL A 673 -32.15 25.65 20.10
CA VAL A 673 -33.09 24.52 20.16
C VAL A 673 -34.11 24.83 21.26
N ASP A 674 -35.30 25.31 20.88
CA ASP A 674 -36.39 25.56 21.83
C ASP A 674 -37.16 24.27 22.14
N THR A 675 -36.85 23.66 23.27
CA THR A 675 -37.48 22.40 23.69
C THR A 675 -38.98 22.51 24.00
N ARG A 676 -39.54 23.72 24.15
CA ARG A 676 -41.00 23.92 24.26
C ARG A 676 -41.72 23.64 22.95
N GLN A 677 -41.06 23.93 21.83
CA GLN A 677 -41.59 23.59 20.51
C GLN A 677 -41.58 22.08 20.31
N LEU A 678 -40.54 21.38 20.78
CA LEU A 678 -40.53 19.91 20.80
C LEU A 678 -41.67 19.34 21.63
N ALA A 679 -41.92 19.89 22.82
CA ALA A 679 -43.00 19.44 23.71
C ALA A 679 -44.38 19.60 23.06
N THR A 680 -44.56 20.72 22.35
CA THR A 680 -45.79 21.03 21.62
C THR A 680 -46.01 20.03 20.48
N VAL A 681 -44.96 19.72 19.70
CA VAL A 681 -45.03 18.80 18.57
C VAL A 681 -45.21 17.34 19.02
N SER A 682 -44.53 16.91 20.08
CA SER A 682 -44.62 15.54 20.58
C SER A 682 -45.93 15.27 21.35
N GLY A 683 -46.70 16.31 21.67
CA GLY A 683 -47.92 16.18 22.47
C GLY A 683 -47.64 15.65 23.88
N GLY A 684 -46.48 16.00 24.44
CA GLY A 684 -46.02 15.51 25.75
C GLY A 684 -45.48 14.08 25.75
N GLN A 685 -45.35 13.42 24.58
CA GLN A 685 -44.65 12.14 24.48
C GLN A 685 -43.13 12.33 24.57
N PRO A 686 -42.39 11.32 25.09
CA PRO A 686 -40.93 11.36 25.11
C PRO A 686 -40.33 11.50 23.72
N ILE A 687 -39.28 12.30 23.60
CA ILE A 687 -38.49 12.44 22.39
C ILE A 687 -37.58 11.21 22.26
N ALA A 688 -37.98 10.31 21.36
CA ALA A 688 -37.38 8.99 21.22
C ALA A 688 -36.24 8.97 20.18
N TRP A 689 -35.21 9.78 20.40
CA TRP A 689 -34.01 9.80 19.55
C TRP A 689 -32.86 9.12 20.27
N GLU A 690 -32.33 8.03 19.73
CA GLU A 690 -31.24 7.26 20.35
C GLU A 690 -29.91 8.02 20.27
N LYS A 691 -29.58 8.59 19.10
CA LYS A 691 -28.41 9.46 18.91
C LYS A 691 -28.80 10.83 18.36
N LEU A 692 -28.36 11.88 19.04
CA LEU A 692 -28.50 13.28 18.64
C LEU A 692 -27.12 13.91 18.50
N ASP A 693 -26.73 14.30 17.28
CA ASP A 693 -25.48 15.00 17.00
C ASP A 693 -25.76 16.43 16.51
N LEU A 694 -25.47 17.38 17.39
CA LEU A 694 -25.54 18.82 17.17
C LEU A 694 -24.15 19.45 17.16
N SER A 695 -23.09 18.66 17.01
CA SER A 695 -21.72 19.18 17.07
C SER A 695 -21.41 20.15 15.94
N ARG A 696 -20.47 21.07 16.16
CA ARG A 696 -20.04 22.05 15.13
C ARG A 696 -21.19 22.92 14.62
N ASN A 697 -22.06 23.35 15.50
CA ASN A 697 -23.10 24.34 15.23
C ASN A 697 -22.73 25.68 15.88
N GLU A 698 -23.72 26.55 16.04
CA GLU A 698 -23.56 27.89 16.61
C GLU A 698 -24.37 28.03 17.92
N LEU A 699 -24.59 26.92 18.65
CA LEU A 699 -25.39 26.91 19.88
C LEU A 699 -24.68 27.68 21.01
N SER A 700 -25.38 28.65 21.60
CA SER A 700 -24.93 29.37 22.80
C SER A 700 -25.48 28.77 24.09
N SER A 701 -26.59 28.05 24.03
CA SER A 701 -27.20 27.31 25.13
C SER A 701 -27.86 26.03 24.63
N PHE A 702 -28.02 25.05 25.52
CA PHE A 702 -28.76 23.82 25.22
C PHE A 702 -29.36 23.25 26.51
N GLU A 703 -30.66 22.97 26.49
CA GLU A 703 -31.39 22.38 27.60
C GLU A 703 -32.37 21.30 27.09
N MET A 704 -32.86 20.48 28.02
CA MET A 704 -33.76 19.33 27.78
C MET A 704 -34.89 19.34 28.80
N THR A 705 -35.31 20.53 29.25
CA THR A 705 -36.20 20.75 30.41
C THR A 705 -37.67 20.44 30.11
N HIS A 706 -38.13 20.67 28.88
CA HIS A 706 -39.56 20.67 28.54
C HIS A 706 -40.09 19.33 28.00
N CYS A 707 -39.20 18.35 27.76
CA CYS A 707 -39.54 17.01 27.27
C CYS A 707 -38.66 15.96 27.95
N GLU A 708 -39.18 14.76 28.12
CA GLU A 708 -38.33 13.59 28.40
C GLU A 708 -37.63 13.15 27.13
N PHE A 709 -36.34 12.82 27.19
CA PHE A 709 -35.58 12.29 26.06
C PHE A 709 -35.05 10.90 26.40
N THR A 710 -35.15 9.97 25.46
CA THR A 710 -34.59 8.62 25.60
C THR A 710 -33.17 8.51 25.03
N THR A 711 -32.50 9.64 24.81
CA THR A 711 -31.21 9.72 24.13
C THR A 711 -30.12 8.98 24.87
N ARG A 712 -29.34 8.20 24.11
CA ARG A 712 -28.19 7.44 24.57
C ARG A 712 -26.89 8.13 24.20
N VAL A 713 -26.81 8.69 22.99
CA VAL A 713 -25.61 9.38 22.51
C VAL A 713 -25.94 10.83 22.21
N LEU A 714 -25.31 11.74 22.94
CA LEU A 714 -25.48 13.19 22.73
C LEU A 714 -24.14 13.83 22.40
N ASP A 715 -24.05 14.46 21.23
CA ASP A 715 -22.91 15.28 20.84
C ASP A 715 -23.33 16.74 20.65
N ILE A 716 -22.83 17.61 21.53
CA ILE A 716 -22.99 19.06 21.48
C ILE A 716 -21.63 19.77 21.42
N SER A 717 -20.60 19.03 21.00
CA SER A 717 -19.24 19.52 20.93
C SER A 717 -19.03 20.59 19.86
N HIS A 718 -17.95 21.38 19.95
CA HIS A 718 -17.65 22.44 18.99
C HIS A 718 -18.80 23.45 18.79
N ASN A 719 -19.41 23.90 19.89
CA ASN A 719 -20.41 24.97 19.90
C ASN A 719 -19.86 26.19 20.68
N GLN A 720 -20.74 27.08 21.13
CA GLN A 720 -20.41 28.28 21.89
C GLN A 720 -20.97 28.22 23.32
N LEU A 721 -21.19 27.02 23.86
CA LEU A 721 -21.81 26.82 25.17
C LEU A 721 -20.89 27.33 26.29
N THR A 722 -21.42 28.14 27.20
CA THR A 722 -20.69 28.63 28.39
C THR A 722 -20.99 27.81 29.65
N GLU A 723 -22.10 27.09 29.63
CA GLU A 723 -22.57 26.24 30.73
C GLU A 723 -23.23 24.98 30.16
N LEU A 724 -23.32 23.93 30.98
CA LEU A 724 -24.13 22.75 30.71
C LEU A 724 -25.35 22.77 31.61
N HIS A 725 -26.54 22.81 31.02
CA HIS A 725 -27.77 22.78 31.79
C HIS A 725 -27.98 21.39 32.44
N PRO A 726 -28.35 21.28 33.73
CA PRO A 726 -28.47 19.99 34.42
C PRO A 726 -29.46 19.01 33.76
N SER A 727 -30.49 19.53 33.09
CA SER A 727 -31.51 18.71 32.42
C SER A 727 -30.94 17.76 31.36
N ILE A 728 -29.76 18.05 30.81
CA ILE A 728 -29.09 17.19 29.82
C ILE A 728 -28.88 15.78 30.37
N PHE A 729 -28.51 15.69 31.65
CA PHE A 729 -28.21 14.43 32.32
C PHE A 729 -29.45 13.74 32.90
N ASN A 730 -30.64 14.29 32.68
CA ASN A 730 -31.90 13.57 32.93
C ASN A 730 -32.15 12.49 31.86
N ALA A 731 -31.54 12.63 30.67
CA ALA A 731 -31.59 11.61 29.64
C ALA A 731 -30.67 10.43 30.00
N PRO A 732 -31.02 9.19 29.60
CA PRO A 732 -30.27 7.98 29.94
C PRO A 732 -29.02 7.78 29.07
N LEU A 733 -28.16 8.81 29.02
CA LEU A 733 -26.97 8.88 28.18
C LEU A 733 -25.97 7.77 28.52
N THR A 734 -25.48 7.10 27.47
CA THR A 734 -24.33 6.21 27.51
C THR A 734 -23.08 6.90 27.01
N ASP A 735 -23.17 7.84 26.08
CA ASP A 735 -22.02 8.57 25.56
C ASP A 735 -22.34 10.06 25.45
N PHE A 736 -21.41 10.89 25.95
CA PHE A 736 -21.58 12.33 26.00
C PHE A 736 -20.34 13.06 25.49
N TYR A 737 -20.57 13.95 24.52
CA TYR A 737 -19.52 14.73 23.88
C TYR A 737 -19.83 16.23 24.02
N GLY A 738 -19.20 16.89 24.99
CA GLY A 738 -19.33 18.32 25.28
C GLY A 738 -18.05 19.14 25.01
N HIS A 739 -17.04 18.53 24.40
CA HIS A 739 -15.72 19.11 24.18
C HIS A 739 -15.71 20.32 23.21
N HIS A 740 -14.65 21.13 23.23
CA HIS A 740 -14.51 22.31 22.37
C HIS A 740 -15.67 23.31 22.50
N ASN A 741 -16.00 23.67 23.74
CA ASN A 741 -16.96 24.73 24.09
C ASN A 741 -16.26 25.74 25.02
N GLN A 742 -17.03 26.56 25.74
CA GLN A 742 -16.54 27.52 26.74
C GLN A 742 -17.03 27.15 28.16
N ILE A 743 -17.31 25.87 28.41
CA ILE A 743 -17.94 25.39 29.64
C ILE A 743 -16.98 25.53 30.82
N ALA A 744 -17.41 26.24 31.87
CA ALA A 744 -16.59 26.51 33.05
C ALA A 744 -16.79 25.52 34.21
N GLU A 745 -17.96 24.88 34.29
CA GLU A 745 -18.32 23.96 35.36
C GLU A 745 -19.19 22.80 34.86
N LEU A 746 -19.17 21.69 35.60
CA LEU A 746 -20.04 20.54 35.36
C LEU A 746 -21.23 20.62 36.33
N PRO A 747 -22.49 20.53 35.84
CA PRO A 747 -23.66 20.49 36.70
C PRO A 747 -23.72 19.17 37.48
N PRO A 748 -24.60 19.06 38.49
CA PRO A 748 -24.90 17.80 39.14
C PRO A 748 -25.27 16.70 38.13
N ILE A 749 -24.66 15.52 38.30
CA ILE A 749 -24.96 14.31 37.49
C ILE A 749 -25.33 13.20 38.48
N ASP A 750 -26.39 12.46 38.19
CA ASP A 750 -26.85 11.34 39.01
C ASP A 750 -25.74 10.28 39.16
N SER A 751 -25.48 9.85 40.39
CA SER A 751 -24.49 8.82 40.72
C SER A 751 -24.81 7.45 40.11
N GLY A 752 -26.07 7.20 39.71
CA GLY A 752 -26.47 6.02 38.95
C GLY A 752 -26.05 6.02 37.48
N SER A 753 -25.56 7.15 36.95
CA SER A 753 -25.19 7.30 35.54
C SER A 753 -24.01 6.41 35.13
N ARG A 754 -24.01 5.96 33.88
CA ARG A 754 -22.95 5.10 33.31
C ARG A 754 -22.59 5.52 31.90
N PHE A 755 -21.35 5.95 31.70
CA PHE A 755 -20.85 6.38 30.41
C PHE A 755 -19.80 5.42 29.83
N GLY A 756 -19.91 5.15 28.53
CA GLY A 756 -18.82 4.62 27.72
C GLY A 756 -17.80 5.72 27.52
N ASP A 757 -18.14 6.71 26.70
CA ASP A 757 -17.32 7.87 26.41
C ASP A 757 -17.88 9.15 27.07
N PHE A 758 -17.01 9.90 27.74
CA PHE A 758 -17.34 11.21 28.33
C PHE A 758 -16.25 12.23 27.97
N TRP A 759 -16.48 13.04 26.95
CA TRP A 759 -15.47 13.93 26.38
C TRP A 759 -15.78 15.40 26.68
N MET A 760 -14.87 16.04 27.42
CA MET A 760 -14.98 17.42 27.90
C MET A 760 -13.70 18.23 27.64
N GLN A 761 -12.77 17.74 26.82
CA GLN A 761 -11.53 18.42 26.49
C GLN A 761 -11.76 19.76 25.78
N ASN A 762 -10.78 20.66 25.84
CA ASN A 762 -10.86 22.00 25.22
C ASN A 762 -12.08 22.79 25.71
N ASN A 763 -12.21 22.93 27.02
CA ASN A 763 -13.21 23.76 27.69
C ASN A 763 -12.52 24.69 28.69
N ARG A 764 -13.28 25.28 29.62
CA ARG A 764 -12.78 26.18 30.67
C ARG A 764 -13.00 25.60 32.07
N LEU A 765 -13.12 24.28 32.20
CA LEU A 765 -13.40 23.63 33.49
C LEU A 765 -12.31 24.00 34.51
N THR A 766 -12.68 24.48 35.69
CA THR A 766 -11.72 24.90 36.73
C THR A 766 -11.48 23.84 37.80
N GLU A 767 -12.43 22.91 37.98
CA GLU A 767 -12.32 21.80 38.92
C GLU A 767 -13.02 20.53 38.40
N LEU A 768 -12.59 19.37 38.90
CA LEU A 768 -13.34 18.11 38.79
C LEU A 768 -14.15 17.88 40.08
N PRO A 769 -15.48 17.99 40.04
CA PRO A 769 -16.32 17.90 41.24
C PRO A 769 -16.48 16.46 41.73
N GLY A 770 -16.80 16.31 43.02
CA GLY A 770 -16.86 15.01 43.70
C GLY A 770 -17.83 14.01 43.08
N GLN A 771 -18.98 14.48 42.57
CA GLN A 771 -19.98 13.64 41.92
C GLN A 771 -19.44 12.81 40.73
N ILE A 772 -18.48 13.34 39.96
CA ILE A 772 -17.85 12.62 38.85
C ILE A 772 -17.06 11.41 39.36
N ALA A 773 -16.54 11.47 40.58
CA ALA A 773 -15.85 10.35 41.21
C ALA A 773 -16.79 9.20 41.59
N HIS A 774 -18.11 9.43 41.67
CA HIS A 774 -19.11 8.42 42.03
C HIS A 774 -19.80 7.79 40.81
N ILE A 775 -19.51 8.30 39.61
CA ILE A 775 -20.11 7.84 38.36
C ILE A 775 -19.16 6.85 37.65
N PHE A 776 -19.74 5.91 36.91
CA PHE A 776 -18.96 4.97 36.10
C PHE A 776 -18.71 5.54 34.70
N ILE A 777 -17.44 5.68 34.31
CA ILE A 777 -17.04 6.16 32.97
C ILE A 777 -15.89 5.28 32.46
N ASN A 778 -16.06 4.64 31.29
CA ASN A 778 -15.02 3.81 30.69
C ASN A 778 -13.86 4.67 30.16
N ASN A 779 -14.17 5.65 29.31
CA ASN A 779 -13.19 6.55 28.69
C ASN A 779 -13.59 8.01 28.96
N ALA A 780 -12.70 8.77 29.59
CA ALA A 780 -12.91 10.20 29.76
C ALA A 780 -11.73 11.01 29.21
N ASP A 781 -12.04 12.18 28.65
CA ASP A 781 -11.04 13.14 28.21
C ASP A 781 -11.40 14.53 28.75
N PHE A 782 -10.57 15.01 29.69
CA PHE A 782 -10.66 16.33 30.31
C PHE A 782 -9.43 17.19 29.97
N SER A 783 -8.65 16.82 28.97
CA SER A 783 -7.44 17.54 28.58
C SER A 783 -7.74 18.97 28.08
N ASN A 784 -6.74 19.85 28.14
CA ASN A 784 -6.86 21.25 27.68
C ASN A 784 -8.02 22.00 28.36
N ASN A 785 -8.05 21.98 29.69
CA ASN A 785 -8.98 22.75 30.50
C ASN A 785 -8.21 23.67 31.46
N GLN A 786 -8.90 24.27 32.43
CA GLN A 786 -8.31 25.11 33.49
C GLN A 786 -8.36 24.42 34.85
N ILE A 787 -8.38 23.08 34.86
CA ILE A 787 -8.58 22.29 36.08
C ILE A 787 -7.35 22.48 36.96
N SER A 788 -7.52 23.18 38.08
CA SER A 788 -6.47 23.38 39.09
C SER A 788 -6.70 22.57 40.36
N LYS A 789 -7.89 21.98 40.49
CA LYS A 789 -8.34 21.23 41.67
C LYS A 789 -9.13 19.98 41.27
N ILE A 790 -8.85 18.87 41.95
CA ILE A 790 -9.60 17.62 41.86
C ILE A 790 -10.21 17.33 43.23
N HIS A 791 -11.51 17.00 43.27
CA HIS A 791 -12.19 16.72 44.54
C HIS A 791 -11.60 15.49 45.27
N PRO A 792 -11.50 15.48 46.61
CA PRO A 792 -10.92 14.36 47.37
C PRO A 792 -11.59 12.99 47.17
N ASP A 793 -12.86 12.95 46.78
CA ASP A 793 -13.60 11.71 46.51
C ASP A 793 -12.97 10.84 45.42
N PHE A 794 -12.18 11.43 44.52
CA PHE A 794 -11.40 10.66 43.56
C PHE A 794 -10.40 9.71 44.24
N ASN A 795 -9.90 10.04 45.44
CA ASN A 795 -9.01 9.17 46.20
C ASN A 795 -9.75 7.99 46.85
N SER A 796 -10.94 8.23 47.40
CA SER A 796 -11.73 7.19 48.07
C SER A 796 -12.34 6.20 47.08
N GLN A 797 -12.65 6.65 45.86
CA GLN A 797 -13.27 5.84 44.81
C GLN A 797 -12.28 5.19 43.83
N ALA A 798 -10.98 5.52 43.90
CA ALA A 798 -9.98 5.01 42.96
C ALA A 798 -9.51 3.57 43.23
N ALA A 799 -9.77 3.02 44.41
CA ALA A 799 -9.24 1.71 44.81
C ALA A 799 -9.85 0.50 44.07
N GLY A 800 -10.74 0.69 43.09
CA GLY A 800 -11.43 -0.42 42.40
C GLY A 800 -11.80 -0.24 40.92
N SER A 801 -11.39 0.84 40.24
CA SER A 801 -11.81 1.12 38.85
C SER A 801 -10.63 1.36 37.90
N TYR A 802 -10.11 0.28 37.29
CA TYR A 802 -8.99 0.32 36.33
C TYR A 802 -9.22 1.25 35.12
N ALA A 803 -10.47 1.49 34.72
CA ALA A 803 -10.82 2.39 33.62
C ALA A 803 -10.33 3.84 33.84
N ARG A 804 -10.27 4.30 35.09
CA ARG A 804 -9.87 5.68 35.43
C ARG A 804 -8.39 5.97 35.21
N TRP A 805 -7.56 4.92 35.10
CA TRP A 805 -6.14 5.09 34.77
C TRP A 805 -5.90 5.58 33.34
N TYR A 806 -6.90 5.43 32.47
CA TYR A 806 -6.81 5.83 31.06
C TYR A 806 -7.49 7.17 30.77
N TRP A 807 -8.01 7.84 31.80
CA TRP A 807 -8.58 9.18 31.62
C TRP A 807 -7.49 10.18 31.25
N LYS A 808 -7.78 11.02 30.26
CA LYS A 808 -6.85 12.02 29.78
C LYS A 808 -7.05 13.33 30.53
N MET A 809 -5.95 13.87 31.05
CA MET A 809 -5.91 15.09 31.87
C MET A 809 -4.84 16.09 31.41
N GLN A 810 -4.26 15.89 30.22
CA GLN A 810 -3.12 16.67 29.72
C GLN A 810 -3.45 18.17 29.63
N ASN A 811 -2.44 19.03 29.78
CA ASN A 811 -2.57 20.49 29.62
C ASN A 811 -3.63 21.13 30.54
N ASN A 812 -3.68 20.69 31.78
CA ASN A 812 -4.38 21.37 32.87
C ASN A 812 -3.36 22.00 33.83
N PRO A 813 -3.71 23.09 34.54
CA PRO A 813 -2.86 23.73 35.57
C PRO A 813 -2.79 22.91 36.88
N LEU A 814 -2.66 21.58 36.77
CA LEU A 814 -2.41 20.68 37.89
C LEU A 814 -0.90 20.57 38.12
N PRO A 815 -0.43 20.56 39.39
CA PRO A 815 0.97 20.30 39.67
C PRO A 815 1.40 18.92 39.15
N PRO A 816 2.64 18.79 38.61
CA PRO A 816 3.15 17.52 38.10
C PRO A 816 3.23 16.47 39.21
N GLY A 817 2.94 15.21 38.86
CA GLY A 817 2.94 14.09 39.80
C GLY A 817 1.55 13.52 40.09
N LYS A 818 1.38 12.87 41.25
CA LYS A 818 0.10 12.24 41.62
C LYS A 818 -0.84 13.29 42.23
N ASN A 819 -1.92 13.63 41.51
CA ASN A 819 -2.97 14.52 42.00
C ASN A 819 -4.28 13.75 42.10
N GLY A 820 -4.72 13.48 43.33
CA GLY A 820 -5.79 12.53 43.59
C GLY A 820 -5.41 11.12 43.14
N SER A 821 -6.27 10.50 42.33
CA SER A 821 -6.05 9.19 41.70
C SER A 821 -5.37 9.24 40.33
N PHE A 822 -5.07 10.43 39.82
CA PHE A 822 -4.50 10.64 38.50
C PHE A 822 -2.99 10.88 38.58
N PHE A 823 -2.27 10.38 37.59
CA PHE A 823 -0.87 10.74 37.36
C PHE A 823 -0.85 11.79 36.24
N ILE A 824 -0.39 13.01 36.59
CA ILE A 824 -0.35 14.18 35.72
C ILE A 824 1.06 14.43 35.23
#